data_AF-A0A7X7YBP6-F1
#
_entry.id   AF-A0A7X7YBP6-F1
#
_cell.length_a   1.000
_cell.length_b   1.000
_cell.length_c   1.000
_cell.angle_alpha   90.00
_cell.angle_beta   90.00
_cell.angle_gamma   90.00
#
_symmetry.space_group_name_H-M   'P 1'
#
loop_
_entity.id
_entity.type
_entity.pdbx_description
1 polymer ?
#
loop_
_entity_poly.entity_id
_entity_poly.type
_entity_poly.pdbx_seq_one_letter_code
_entity_poly.pdbx_strand_id
1 'polypeptide(L)'
;MNRNKIGVHIVFIIHLLSVIIPVIVILASYFTGSPLFSVLLIVSAVIIFAGTLFQFNISRNMSKIFRLTSETINKAKNGDLKVRINGKKNGQAGEIINGINSFISTFNDVFSNVDRSANEVKHLVNTVKLTSKEASDVANQIAASAELVSKGATEQAEDAEDSAKVTTELIEKFEEVENSAELMTQKADLTKEMAEFGKANINDLLEKSRQTEVNMEEINKRITELNEMAGNISQITATISGIASQTTLLSLNASIEAARAGEMGRGFGVVAEEIKKLAQQSVASSEEINKIIIGIQEQVDITTKTIVSTTETLKAQTESVNKTNEAFNKISDAVDELFAQLLEVKKGIKVLDEFKQTLYDSIANIASVAQETAASTQEITSLMYSHINSSEILVQLSESFDQIIKNLEDILNKFDFDRITAEKRAFAIIPCSDIEFFSDTRDGAMDAASKLGVDVIWSAPSSYDPVLQAKIIDDVVEKGVAGIGIGPIDDPLVRESLKRAMDKGIKVVCFDTDIPDIGRDGFIGTDNYKAGVTFGELVAKKLNGKGRILGTQAVKNTLNQIERLNGFMDAIKKYPGLEFLGMQQTEHSAGEARWQEVKEILKKAPPFDCFICMDAFGSYIAMKMKEELGMTPVCFVFDKTEYSAKPLADGYTTVLAQRPRLWGELSVRRLNELCNGKTIQDKEDTGTYEINKGNMKVFIKD
;
A
#
# COMPACT_ATOMS: atom_id res chain seq x y z
N MET A 1 60.28 -12.04 55.90
CA MET A 1 59.90 -12.36 57.29
C MET A 1 61.07 -12.32 58.32
N ASN A 2 62.32 -11.97 57.95
CA ASN A 2 63.48 -11.98 58.87
C ASN A 2 63.90 -10.62 59.49
N ARG A 3 63.23 -9.50 59.16
CA ARG A 3 63.58 -8.16 59.69
C ARG A 3 62.83 -7.74 60.97
N ASN A 4 61.72 -8.42 61.32
CA ASN A 4 60.86 -8.05 62.46
C ASN A 4 61.44 -8.40 63.84
N LYS A 5 62.45 -9.26 63.89
CA LYS A 5 63.14 -9.61 65.14
C LYS A 5 64.13 -8.53 65.60
N ILE A 6 64.56 -7.63 64.71
CA ILE A 6 65.68 -6.73 64.96
C ILE A 6 65.32 -5.61 65.96
N GLY A 7 64.07 -5.12 66.02
CA GLY A 7 63.70 -4.00 66.89
C GLY A 7 63.63 -4.39 68.38
N VAL A 8 62.95 -5.50 68.68
CA VAL A 8 62.89 -6.06 70.04
C VAL A 8 64.25 -6.60 70.46
N HIS A 9 65.00 -7.22 69.54
CA HIS A 9 66.37 -7.64 69.84
C HIS A 9 67.31 -6.45 70.04
N ILE A 10 67.19 -5.32 69.34
CA ILE A 10 68.02 -4.14 69.59
C ILE A 10 67.75 -3.58 70.98
N VAL A 11 66.48 -3.41 71.38
CA VAL A 11 66.17 -2.91 72.73
C VAL A 11 66.64 -3.90 73.80
N PHE A 12 66.46 -5.21 73.58
CA PHE A 12 66.91 -6.26 74.49
C PHE A 12 68.45 -6.37 74.56
N ILE A 13 69.14 -6.27 73.42
CA ILE A 13 70.61 -6.25 73.32
C ILE A 13 71.16 -5.00 73.97
N ILE A 14 70.55 -3.83 73.78
CA ILE A 14 70.94 -2.61 74.47
C ILE A 14 70.75 -2.77 75.98
N HIS A 15 69.65 -3.35 76.45
CA HIS A 15 69.43 -3.59 77.87
C HIS A 15 70.42 -4.61 78.46
N LEU A 16 70.74 -5.66 77.71
CA LEU A 16 71.75 -6.66 78.04
C LEU A 16 73.15 -6.03 78.15
N LEU A 17 73.55 -5.24 77.14
CA LEU A 17 74.87 -4.60 77.07
C LEU A 17 75.03 -3.41 78.02
N SER A 18 73.97 -2.64 78.29
CA SER A 18 74.05 -1.42 79.08
C SER A 18 73.67 -1.58 80.55
N VAL A 19 72.99 -2.66 80.93
CA VAL A 19 72.58 -2.90 82.32
C VAL A 19 73.10 -4.24 82.84
N ILE A 20 72.83 -5.34 82.13
CA ILE A 20 73.15 -6.69 82.64
C ILE A 20 74.67 -6.93 82.70
N ILE A 21 75.41 -6.65 81.62
CA ILE A 21 76.87 -6.84 81.58
C ILE A 21 77.59 -5.95 82.60
N PRO A 22 77.32 -4.62 82.69
CA PRO A 22 77.96 -3.77 83.70
C PRO A 22 77.66 -4.23 85.13
N VAL A 23 76.44 -4.68 85.43
CA VAL A 23 76.08 -5.22 86.76
C VAL A 23 76.84 -6.52 87.07
N ILE A 24 76.98 -7.43 86.09
CA ILE A 24 77.77 -8.66 86.25
C ILE A 24 79.25 -8.32 86.48
N VAL A 25 79.81 -7.36 85.74
CA VAL A 25 81.21 -6.92 85.88
C VAL A 25 81.44 -6.25 87.24
N ILE A 26 80.50 -5.46 87.75
CA ILE A 26 80.54 -4.90 89.12
C ILE A 26 80.52 -6.01 90.17
N LEU A 27 79.59 -6.97 90.05
CA LEU A 27 79.46 -8.09 91.00
C LEU A 27 80.71 -8.96 91.02
N ALA A 28 81.24 -9.33 89.84
CA ALA A 28 82.47 -10.10 89.73
C ALA A 28 83.67 -9.36 90.33
N SER A 29 83.79 -8.05 90.10
CA SER A 29 84.84 -7.20 90.68
C SER A 29 84.73 -7.06 92.20
N TYR A 30 83.50 -7.00 92.74
CA TYR A 30 83.22 -6.97 94.18
C TYR A 30 83.67 -8.26 94.89
N PHE A 31 83.30 -9.43 94.35
CA PHE A 31 83.64 -10.73 94.97
C PHE A 31 85.11 -11.13 94.80
N THR A 32 85.82 -10.59 93.81
CA THR A 32 87.25 -10.88 93.55
C THR A 32 88.22 -9.92 94.25
N GLY A 33 87.73 -8.85 94.90
CA GLY A 33 88.55 -7.91 95.66
C GLY A 33 89.49 -7.04 94.80
N SER A 34 89.14 -6.80 93.54
CA SER A 34 89.98 -6.08 92.58
C SER A 34 90.25 -4.62 92.99
N PRO A 35 91.50 -4.11 92.88
CA PRO A 35 91.80 -2.69 93.15
C PRO A 35 91.14 -1.72 92.16
N LEU A 36 90.62 -2.23 91.04
CA LEU A 36 89.94 -1.45 90.00
C LEU A 36 88.43 -1.29 90.25
N PHE A 37 87.91 -1.80 91.37
CA PHE A 37 86.47 -1.78 91.69
C PHE A 37 85.85 -0.38 91.57
N SER A 38 86.47 0.65 92.15
CA SER A 38 85.96 2.02 92.12
C SER A 38 85.89 2.61 90.70
N VAL A 39 86.84 2.27 89.83
CA VAL A 39 86.87 2.73 88.42
C VAL A 39 85.81 2.00 87.60
N LEU A 40 85.70 0.68 87.77
CA LEU A 40 84.69 -0.14 87.09
C LEU A 40 83.26 0.25 87.48
N LEU A 41 83.06 0.68 88.73
CA LEU A 41 81.78 1.17 89.22
C LEU A 41 81.37 2.49 88.53
N ILE A 42 82.29 3.44 88.39
CA ILE A 42 82.03 4.72 87.70
C ILE A 42 81.77 4.49 86.20
N VAL A 43 82.60 3.69 85.52
CA VAL A 43 82.45 3.38 84.10
C VAL A 43 81.12 2.65 83.83
N SER A 44 80.77 1.69 84.69
CA SER A 44 79.50 0.98 84.60
C SER A 44 78.30 1.90 84.83
N ALA A 45 78.38 2.83 85.80
CA ALA A 45 77.34 3.82 86.03
C ALA A 45 77.14 4.75 84.81
N VAL A 46 78.22 5.16 84.14
CA VAL A 46 78.16 5.97 82.90
C VAL A 46 77.56 5.16 81.75
N ILE A 47 77.92 3.89 81.59
CA ILE A 47 77.35 3.01 80.54
C ILE A 47 75.85 2.77 80.78
N ILE A 48 75.44 2.51 82.02
CA ILE A 48 74.04 2.37 82.41
C ILE A 48 73.29 3.68 82.12
N PHE A 49 73.85 4.83 82.50
CA PHE A 49 73.23 6.13 82.24
C PHE A 49 73.11 6.44 80.74
N ALA A 50 74.16 6.23 79.95
CA ALA A 50 74.14 6.45 78.51
C ALA A 50 73.20 5.48 77.79
N GLY A 51 73.18 4.21 78.20
CA GLY A 51 72.28 3.19 77.65
C GLY A 51 70.82 3.44 77.98
N THR A 52 70.51 3.82 79.22
CA THR A 52 69.14 4.22 79.62
C THR A 52 68.68 5.48 78.89
N LEU A 53 69.56 6.48 78.70
CA LEU A 53 69.24 7.68 77.91
C LEU A 53 68.99 7.36 76.43
N PHE A 54 69.82 6.50 75.84
CA PHE A 54 69.65 6.04 74.46
C PHE A 54 68.36 5.22 74.27
N GLN A 55 68.08 4.29 75.20
CA GLN A 55 66.84 3.52 75.25
C GLN A 55 65.62 4.42 75.43
N PHE A 56 65.71 5.43 76.31
CA PHE A 56 64.66 6.43 76.50
C PHE A 56 64.39 7.22 75.22
N ASN A 57 65.44 7.62 74.48
CA ASN A 57 65.29 8.34 73.21
C ASN A 57 64.64 7.48 72.11
N ILE A 58 65.10 6.24 71.93
CA ILE A 58 64.49 5.27 71.01
C ILE A 58 63.03 5.00 71.38
N SER A 59 62.76 4.72 72.66
CA SER A 59 61.40 4.47 73.15
C SER A 59 60.50 5.68 72.92
N ARG A 60 60.97 6.90 73.25
CA ARG A 60 60.21 8.14 73.04
C ARG A 60 59.93 8.39 71.56
N ASN A 61 60.90 8.16 70.68
CA ASN A 61 60.71 8.31 69.23
C ASN A 61 59.74 7.25 68.68
N MET A 62 59.82 6.01 69.15
CA MET A 62 58.92 4.93 68.75
C MET A 62 57.49 5.15 69.27
N SER A 63 57.32 5.55 70.53
CA SER A 63 56.01 5.91 71.09
C SER A 63 55.35 7.07 70.35
N LYS A 64 56.12 8.08 69.89
CA LYS A 64 55.59 9.15 69.03
C LYS A 64 55.05 8.61 67.71
N ILE A 65 55.78 7.68 67.07
CA ILE A 65 55.38 7.08 65.78
C ILE A 65 54.14 6.19 65.97
N PHE A 66 54.07 5.40 67.04
CA PHE A 66 52.87 4.63 67.38
C PHE A 66 51.67 5.53 67.67
N ARG A 67 51.87 6.64 68.39
CA ARG A 67 50.79 7.60 68.66
C ARG A 67 50.29 8.24 67.36
N LEU A 68 51.20 8.71 66.51
CA LEU A 68 50.85 9.31 65.22
C LEU A 68 50.13 8.30 64.30
N THR A 69 50.63 7.07 64.25
CA THR A 69 50.00 5.94 63.56
C THR A 69 48.58 5.68 64.07
N SER A 70 48.42 5.60 65.40
CA SER A 70 47.12 5.36 66.04
C SER A 70 46.14 6.51 65.78
N GLU A 71 46.61 7.76 65.87
CA GLU A 71 45.81 8.95 65.54
C GLU A 71 45.37 8.93 64.07
N THR A 72 46.26 8.61 63.14
CA THR A 72 45.94 8.52 61.71
C THR A 72 44.94 7.39 61.41
N ILE A 73 45.12 6.20 61.99
CA ILE A 73 44.17 5.10 61.81
C ILE A 73 42.81 5.45 62.42
N ASN A 74 42.77 6.13 63.57
CA ASN A 74 41.50 6.58 64.16
C ASN A 74 40.78 7.63 63.30
N LYS A 75 41.52 8.55 62.67
CA LYS A 75 40.95 9.49 61.70
C LYS A 75 40.37 8.76 60.49
N ALA A 76 41.11 7.82 59.91
CA ALA A 76 40.63 6.98 58.81
C ALA A 76 39.40 6.14 59.18
N LYS A 77 39.41 5.53 60.37
CA LYS A 77 38.26 4.79 60.93
C LYS A 77 37.00 5.68 61.04
N ASN A 78 37.17 6.95 61.37
CA ASN A 78 36.08 7.91 61.54
C ASN A 78 35.68 8.63 60.25
N GLY A 79 36.20 8.20 59.09
CA GLY A 79 35.77 8.68 57.79
C GLY A 79 36.86 9.35 56.96
N ASP A 80 37.93 9.88 57.55
CA ASP A 80 38.95 10.65 56.80
C ASP A 80 39.95 9.71 56.10
N LEU A 81 39.65 9.31 54.85
CA LEU A 81 40.52 8.48 54.00
C LEU A 81 41.54 9.31 53.19
N LYS A 82 41.56 10.64 53.41
CA LYS A 82 42.57 11.55 52.85
C LYS A 82 43.74 11.78 53.80
N VAL A 83 43.59 11.44 55.08
CA VAL A 83 44.65 11.54 56.08
C VAL A 83 45.91 10.77 55.64
N ARG A 84 47.08 11.41 55.79
CA ARG A 84 48.38 10.80 55.54
C ARG A 84 49.37 11.18 56.64
N ILE A 85 50.31 10.27 56.93
CA ILE A 85 51.45 10.56 57.79
C ILE A 85 52.56 11.15 56.93
N ASN A 86 52.83 12.44 57.11
CA ASN A 86 53.87 13.16 56.37
C ASN A 86 55.23 13.08 57.08
N GLY A 87 56.26 12.65 56.37
CA GLY A 87 57.65 12.66 56.83
C GLY A 87 58.45 11.43 56.38
N LYS A 88 59.64 11.65 55.80
CA LYS A 88 60.55 10.55 55.42
C LYS A 88 61.24 9.99 56.67
N LYS A 89 60.94 8.74 57.03
CA LYS A 89 61.66 7.97 58.04
C LYS A 89 62.25 6.73 57.37
N ASN A 90 63.51 6.44 57.66
CA ASN A 90 64.21 5.26 57.13
C ASN A 90 64.15 4.11 58.15
N GLY A 91 64.21 2.86 57.69
CA GLY A 91 64.14 1.67 58.54
C GLY A 91 62.70 1.27 58.93
N GLN A 92 62.56 0.45 59.98
CA GLN A 92 61.28 -0.19 60.38
C GLN A 92 60.13 0.80 60.61
N ALA A 93 60.42 1.97 61.17
CA ALA A 93 59.40 2.98 61.40
C ALA A 93 58.86 3.60 60.09
N GLY A 94 59.70 3.68 59.05
CA GLY A 94 59.30 4.08 57.71
C GLY A 94 58.44 3.03 57.01
N GLU A 95 58.79 1.74 57.17
CA GLU A 95 57.99 0.63 56.63
C GLU A 95 56.57 0.63 57.22
N ILE A 96 56.41 0.90 58.52
CA ILE A 96 55.10 1.02 59.19
C ILE A 96 54.30 2.20 58.62
N ILE A 97 54.90 3.39 58.55
CA ILE A 97 54.26 4.60 58.01
C ILE A 97 53.79 4.38 56.56
N ASN A 98 54.66 3.81 55.72
CA ASN A 98 54.34 3.53 54.33
C ASN A 98 53.23 2.48 54.21
N GLY A 99 53.25 1.43 55.04
CA GLY A 99 52.19 0.41 55.07
C GLY A 99 50.83 1.00 55.43
N ILE A 100 50.76 1.91 56.41
CA ILE A 100 49.52 2.59 56.80
C ILE A 100 49.05 3.55 55.71
N ASN A 101 49.94 4.39 55.18
CA ASN A 101 49.58 5.31 54.10
C ASN A 101 49.09 4.54 52.87
N SER A 102 49.74 3.42 52.51
CA SER A 102 49.30 2.54 51.43
C SER A 102 47.93 1.93 51.72
N PHE A 103 47.70 1.44 52.95
CA PHE A 103 46.40 0.90 53.37
C PHE A 103 45.28 1.94 53.21
N ILE A 104 45.48 3.16 53.74
CA ILE A 104 44.49 4.23 53.64
C ILE A 104 44.29 4.66 52.17
N SER A 105 45.36 4.69 51.37
CA SER A 105 45.26 4.95 49.93
C SER A 105 44.44 3.91 49.20
N THR A 106 44.68 2.62 49.45
CA THR A 106 43.89 1.55 48.84
C THR A 106 42.42 1.64 49.24
N PHE A 107 42.11 1.98 50.49
CA PHE A 107 40.73 2.22 50.91
C PHE A 107 40.12 3.44 50.21
N ASN A 108 40.86 4.54 50.08
CA ASN A 108 40.42 5.70 49.30
C ASN A 108 40.07 5.27 47.87
N ASP A 109 40.98 4.59 47.16
CA ASP A 109 40.77 4.11 45.79
C ASP A 109 39.56 3.16 45.66
N VAL A 110 39.33 2.29 46.65
CA VAL A 110 38.15 1.41 46.68
C VAL A 110 36.88 2.24 46.81
N PHE A 111 36.82 3.19 47.74
CA PHE A 111 35.64 4.05 47.93
C PHE A 111 35.40 4.94 46.70
N SER A 112 36.45 5.48 46.09
CA SER A 112 36.38 6.24 44.83
C SER A 112 35.75 5.43 43.69
N ASN A 113 36.19 4.17 43.52
CA ASN A 113 35.65 3.29 42.48
C ASN A 113 34.23 2.84 42.77
N VAL A 114 33.88 2.63 44.05
CA VAL A 114 32.51 2.29 44.47
C VAL A 114 31.57 3.48 44.22
N ASP A 115 31.98 4.71 44.54
CA ASP A 115 31.21 5.94 44.25
C ASP A 115 30.98 6.12 42.74
N ARG A 116 32.03 5.92 41.93
CA ARG A 116 31.91 5.94 40.46
C ARG A 116 30.94 4.88 39.95
N SER A 117 31.07 3.65 40.42
CA SER A 117 30.20 2.53 40.00
C SER A 117 28.75 2.77 40.45
N ALA A 118 28.53 3.33 41.64
CA ALA A 118 27.20 3.69 42.12
C ALA A 118 26.52 4.73 41.21
N ASN A 119 27.26 5.75 40.79
CA ASN A 119 26.76 6.75 39.84
C ASN A 119 26.46 6.14 38.47
N GLU A 120 27.32 5.26 37.94
CA GLU A 120 27.07 4.55 36.68
C GLU A 120 25.79 3.70 36.75
N VAL A 121 25.60 2.94 37.84
CA VAL A 121 24.39 2.13 38.05
C VAL A 121 23.16 3.03 38.19
N LYS A 122 23.27 4.20 38.85
CA LYS A 122 22.17 5.17 38.97
C LYS A 122 21.68 5.66 37.61
N HIS A 123 22.61 5.99 36.72
CA HIS A 123 22.25 6.35 35.34
C HIS A 123 21.54 5.20 34.63
N LEU A 124 22.09 3.98 34.69
CA LEU A 124 21.48 2.81 34.06
C LEU A 124 20.07 2.53 34.57
N VAL A 125 19.85 2.62 35.88
CA VAL A 125 18.54 2.43 36.52
C VAL A 125 17.51 3.46 36.04
N ASN A 126 17.92 4.72 35.92
CA ASN A 126 17.07 5.77 35.36
C ASN A 126 16.73 5.51 33.89
N THR A 127 17.71 5.08 33.08
CA THR A 127 17.48 4.69 31.68
C THR A 127 16.48 3.54 31.59
N VAL A 128 16.68 2.47 32.38
CA VAL A 128 15.75 1.33 32.41
C VAL A 128 14.35 1.78 32.83
N LYS A 129 14.24 2.68 33.82
CA LYS A 129 12.94 3.21 34.27
C LYS A 129 12.23 3.99 33.15
N LEU A 130 12.91 4.90 32.48
CA LEU A 130 12.34 5.72 31.40
C LEU A 130 11.95 4.85 30.20
N THR A 131 12.86 4.00 29.74
CA THR A 131 12.62 3.12 28.58
C THR A 131 11.51 2.10 28.85
N SER A 132 11.40 1.57 30.08
CA SER A 132 10.30 0.66 30.44
C SER A 132 8.94 1.39 30.44
N LYS A 133 8.89 2.65 30.89
CA LYS A 133 7.66 3.47 30.80
C LYS A 133 7.26 3.72 29.35
N GLU A 134 8.20 4.16 28.52
CA GLU A 134 7.94 4.35 27.09
C GLU A 134 7.49 3.04 26.41
N ALA A 135 8.12 1.91 26.75
CA ALA A 135 7.75 0.61 26.22
C ALA A 135 6.32 0.19 26.65
N SER A 136 5.91 0.54 27.87
CA SER A 136 4.53 0.36 28.35
C SER A 136 3.54 1.24 27.58
N ASP A 137 3.87 2.51 27.35
CA ASP A 137 3.03 3.44 26.60
C ASP A 137 2.85 2.99 25.14
N VAL A 138 3.94 2.56 24.49
CA VAL A 138 3.90 2.00 23.12
C VAL A 138 3.09 0.71 23.08
N ALA A 139 3.27 -0.19 24.04
CA ALA A 139 2.48 -1.42 24.12
C ALA A 139 0.98 -1.14 24.29
N ASN A 140 0.60 -0.13 25.09
CA ASN A 140 -0.79 0.33 25.19
C ASN A 140 -1.35 0.84 23.85
N GLN A 141 -0.56 1.63 23.11
CA GLN A 141 -0.98 2.11 21.78
C GLN A 141 -1.15 0.97 20.77
N ILE A 142 -0.25 -0.03 20.81
CA ILE A 142 -0.35 -1.23 19.96
C ILE A 142 -1.59 -2.03 20.34
N ALA A 143 -1.86 -2.24 21.64
CA ALA A 143 -3.05 -2.95 22.11
C ALA A 143 -4.35 -2.27 21.65
N ALA A 144 -4.46 -0.95 21.81
CA ALA A 144 -5.62 -0.18 21.34
C ALA A 144 -5.78 -0.26 19.81
N SER A 145 -4.66 -0.21 19.06
CA SER A 145 -4.70 -0.33 17.60
C SER A 145 -5.11 -1.73 17.16
N ALA A 146 -4.61 -2.77 17.83
CA ALA A 146 -4.97 -4.16 17.56
C ALA A 146 -6.45 -4.43 17.87
N GLU A 147 -7.02 -3.81 18.92
CA GLU A 147 -8.45 -3.88 19.22
C GLU A 147 -9.31 -3.24 18.12
N LEU A 148 -8.89 -2.07 17.58
CA LEU A 148 -9.56 -1.45 16.45
C LEU A 148 -9.49 -2.33 15.18
N VAL A 149 -8.35 -2.96 14.91
CA VAL A 149 -8.21 -3.90 13.78
C VAL A 149 -9.08 -5.14 13.99
N SER A 150 -9.12 -5.70 15.20
CA SER A 150 -9.98 -6.83 15.55
C SER A 150 -11.45 -6.49 15.31
N LYS A 151 -11.90 -5.31 15.76
CA LYS A 151 -13.25 -4.83 15.54
C LYS A 151 -13.57 -4.68 14.05
N GLY A 152 -12.71 -4.01 13.28
CA GLY A 152 -12.90 -3.83 11.84
C GLY A 152 -12.89 -5.16 11.08
N ALA A 153 -12.10 -6.13 11.52
CA ALA A 153 -12.10 -7.47 10.95
C ALA A 153 -13.39 -8.25 11.27
N THR A 154 -13.94 -8.11 12.48
CA THR A 154 -15.26 -8.68 12.80
C THR A 154 -16.37 -8.07 11.95
N GLU A 155 -16.39 -6.73 11.81
CA GLU A 155 -17.34 -6.03 10.93
C GLU A 155 -17.20 -6.53 9.48
N GLN A 156 -15.98 -6.73 9.00
CA GLN A 156 -15.72 -7.27 7.65
C GLN A 156 -16.20 -8.73 7.48
N ALA A 157 -16.16 -9.54 8.53
CA ALA A 157 -16.71 -10.90 8.49
C ALA A 157 -18.25 -10.88 8.43
N GLU A 158 -18.89 -9.99 9.20
CA GLU A 158 -20.35 -9.78 9.13
C GLU A 158 -20.79 -9.29 7.75
N ASP A 159 -20.09 -8.30 7.17
CA ASP A 159 -20.35 -7.79 5.82
C ASP A 159 -20.20 -8.89 4.75
N ALA A 160 -19.28 -9.83 4.95
CA ALA A 160 -19.10 -10.97 4.06
C ALA A 160 -20.26 -11.97 4.17
N GLU A 161 -20.76 -12.26 5.38
CA GLU A 161 -21.96 -13.09 5.57
C GLU A 161 -23.20 -12.46 4.91
N ASP A 162 -23.39 -11.15 5.09
CA ASP A 162 -24.48 -10.42 4.43
C ASP A 162 -24.35 -10.44 2.90
N SER A 163 -23.12 -10.31 2.39
CA SER A 163 -22.84 -10.42 0.96
C SER A 163 -23.16 -11.82 0.41
N ALA A 164 -22.91 -12.88 1.19
CA ALA A 164 -23.28 -14.25 0.80
C ALA A 164 -24.80 -14.44 0.72
N LYS A 165 -25.55 -13.81 1.64
CA LYS A 165 -27.02 -13.82 1.61
C LYS A 165 -27.56 -13.11 0.38
N VAL A 166 -27.08 -11.89 0.10
CA VAL A 166 -27.48 -11.13 -1.10
C VAL A 166 -27.14 -11.89 -2.39
N THR A 167 -25.99 -12.59 -2.40
CA THR A 167 -25.61 -13.47 -3.51
C THR A 167 -26.61 -14.61 -3.70
N THR A 168 -27.07 -15.23 -2.61
CA THR A 168 -28.07 -16.30 -2.64
C THR A 168 -29.39 -15.80 -3.22
N GLU A 169 -29.88 -14.64 -2.78
CA GLU A 169 -31.08 -14.01 -3.32
C GLU A 169 -30.92 -13.66 -4.82
N LEU A 170 -29.72 -13.23 -5.24
CA LEU A 170 -29.41 -12.96 -6.64
C LEU A 170 -29.50 -14.21 -7.52
N ILE A 171 -29.06 -15.37 -7.01
CA ILE A 171 -29.15 -16.66 -7.71
C ILE A 171 -30.61 -17.06 -7.93
N GLU A 172 -31.45 -16.96 -6.89
CA GLU A 172 -32.89 -17.24 -7.00
C GLU A 172 -33.54 -16.37 -8.08
N LYS A 173 -33.13 -15.10 -8.18
CA LYS A 173 -33.61 -14.19 -9.23
C LYS A 173 -33.15 -14.61 -10.63
N PHE A 174 -31.98 -15.21 -10.81
CA PHE A 174 -31.57 -15.74 -12.10
C PHE A 174 -32.37 -16.98 -12.52
N GLU A 175 -32.72 -17.86 -11.57
CA GLU A 175 -33.61 -19.00 -11.84
C GLU A 175 -35.01 -18.53 -12.27
N GLU A 176 -35.55 -17.46 -11.67
CA GLU A 176 -36.81 -16.85 -12.11
C GLU A 176 -36.74 -16.32 -13.55
N VAL A 177 -35.62 -15.69 -13.93
CA VAL A 177 -35.39 -15.20 -15.30
C VAL A 177 -35.25 -16.36 -16.29
N GLU A 178 -34.56 -17.43 -15.91
CA GLU A 178 -34.43 -18.63 -16.75
C GLU A 178 -35.79 -19.26 -17.05
N ASN A 179 -36.62 -19.45 -16.02
CA ASN A 179 -37.97 -19.98 -16.16
C ASN A 179 -38.84 -19.07 -17.04
N SER A 180 -38.69 -17.75 -16.91
CA SER A 180 -39.41 -16.78 -17.74
C SER A 180 -38.97 -16.83 -19.22
N ALA A 181 -37.68 -17.01 -19.47
CA ALA A 181 -37.14 -17.17 -20.82
C ALA A 181 -37.63 -18.48 -21.49
N GLU A 182 -37.69 -19.57 -20.72
CA GLU A 182 -38.22 -20.85 -21.19
C GLU A 182 -39.72 -20.73 -21.54
N LEU A 183 -40.50 -20.06 -20.69
CA LEU A 183 -41.92 -19.78 -20.97
C LEU A 183 -42.10 -18.89 -22.22
N MET A 184 -41.27 -17.85 -22.37
CA MET A 184 -41.30 -16.99 -23.57
C MET A 184 -40.96 -17.78 -24.83
N THR A 185 -40.01 -18.72 -24.75
CA THR A 185 -39.64 -19.62 -25.86
C THR A 185 -40.86 -20.45 -26.31
N GLN A 186 -41.58 -21.06 -25.36
CA GLN A 186 -42.79 -21.82 -25.66
C GLN A 186 -43.90 -20.96 -26.29
N LYS A 187 -44.05 -19.70 -25.85
CA LYS A 187 -45.03 -18.77 -26.43
C LYS A 187 -44.62 -18.29 -27.81
N ALA A 188 -43.33 -18.11 -28.06
CA ALA A 188 -42.79 -17.79 -29.37
C ALA A 188 -43.05 -18.93 -30.36
N ASP A 189 -42.78 -20.19 -29.98
CA ASP A 189 -43.11 -21.38 -30.79
C ASP A 189 -44.59 -21.42 -31.19
N LEU A 190 -45.49 -21.27 -30.21
CA LEU A 190 -46.93 -21.26 -30.48
C LEU A 190 -47.33 -20.11 -31.42
N THR A 191 -46.71 -18.94 -31.27
CA THR A 191 -46.98 -17.78 -32.13
C THR A 191 -46.51 -18.02 -33.56
N LYS A 192 -45.36 -18.70 -33.73
CA LYS A 192 -44.85 -19.13 -35.04
C LYS A 192 -45.81 -20.08 -35.74
N GLU A 193 -46.28 -21.11 -35.02
CA GLU A 193 -47.25 -22.07 -35.55
C GLU A 193 -48.56 -21.38 -35.98
N MET A 194 -49.08 -20.44 -35.18
CA MET A 194 -50.26 -19.66 -35.54
C MET A 194 -50.02 -18.76 -36.75
N ALA A 195 -48.84 -18.17 -36.90
CA ALA A 195 -48.49 -17.33 -38.04
C ALA A 195 -48.37 -18.16 -39.33
N GLU A 196 -47.76 -19.34 -39.27
CA GLU A 196 -47.68 -20.29 -40.38
C GLU A 196 -49.06 -20.78 -40.81
N PHE A 197 -49.92 -21.13 -39.84
CA PHE A 197 -51.31 -21.50 -40.10
C PHE A 197 -52.10 -20.35 -40.75
N GLY A 198 -51.95 -19.13 -40.24
CA GLY A 198 -52.57 -17.93 -40.83
C GLY A 198 -52.12 -17.68 -42.27
N LYS A 199 -50.82 -17.82 -42.55
CA LYS A 199 -50.25 -17.71 -43.88
C LYS A 199 -50.79 -18.78 -44.85
N ALA A 200 -50.94 -20.02 -44.38
CA ALA A 200 -51.53 -21.10 -45.19
C ALA A 200 -52.98 -20.79 -45.60
N ASN A 201 -53.81 -20.29 -44.67
CA ASN A 201 -55.20 -19.91 -44.96
C ASN A 201 -55.30 -18.73 -45.93
N ILE A 202 -54.40 -17.74 -45.81
CA ILE A 202 -54.34 -16.59 -46.72
C ILE A 202 -53.93 -17.02 -48.13
N ASN A 203 -52.98 -17.95 -48.27
CA ASN A 203 -52.60 -18.49 -49.56
C ASN A 203 -53.75 -19.25 -50.23
N ASP A 204 -54.53 -20.04 -49.48
CA ASP A 204 -55.74 -20.68 -50.03
C ASP A 204 -56.76 -19.62 -50.48
N LEU A 205 -56.99 -18.57 -49.69
CA LEU A 205 -57.90 -17.48 -50.03
C LEU A 205 -57.46 -16.70 -51.28
N LEU A 206 -56.16 -16.50 -51.49
CA LEU A 206 -55.61 -15.91 -52.71
C LEU A 206 -55.94 -16.77 -53.93
N GLU A 207 -55.77 -18.09 -53.84
CA GLU A 207 -56.10 -19.00 -54.94
C GLU A 207 -57.62 -19.03 -55.22
N LYS A 208 -58.48 -19.02 -54.18
CA LYS A 208 -59.94 -18.90 -54.37
C LYS A 208 -60.34 -17.56 -54.98
N SER A 209 -59.69 -16.46 -54.59
CA SER A 209 -59.90 -15.13 -55.18
C SER A 209 -59.55 -15.13 -56.66
N ARG A 210 -58.39 -15.70 -57.03
CA ARG A 210 -57.94 -15.85 -58.42
C ARG A 210 -58.92 -16.69 -59.24
N GLN A 211 -59.42 -17.79 -58.69
CA GLN A 211 -60.44 -18.61 -59.36
C GLN A 211 -61.74 -17.82 -59.57
N THR A 212 -62.12 -16.96 -58.62
CA THR A 212 -63.33 -16.13 -58.73
C THR A 212 -63.17 -15.06 -59.81
N GLU A 213 -61.98 -14.47 -59.94
CA GLU A 213 -61.65 -13.53 -61.02
C GLU A 213 -61.79 -14.20 -62.41
N VAL A 214 -61.23 -15.40 -62.59
CA VAL A 214 -61.38 -16.20 -63.82
C VAL A 214 -62.86 -16.49 -64.12
N ASN A 215 -63.65 -16.85 -63.11
CA ASN A 215 -65.08 -17.10 -63.30
C ASN A 215 -65.84 -15.83 -63.74
N MET A 216 -65.47 -14.66 -63.22
CA MET A 216 -66.08 -13.38 -63.62
C MET A 216 -65.73 -12.99 -65.06
N GLU A 217 -64.50 -13.25 -65.50
CA GLU A 217 -64.10 -13.08 -66.90
C GLU A 217 -64.94 -13.98 -67.84
N GLU A 218 -65.18 -15.24 -67.44
CA GLU A 218 -66.03 -16.16 -68.22
C GLU A 218 -67.49 -15.66 -68.29
N ILE A 219 -68.04 -15.20 -67.16
CA ILE A 219 -69.40 -14.62 -67.13
C ILE A 219 -69.49 -13.40 -68.05
N ASN A 220 -68.49 -12.50 -68.00
CA ASN A 220 -68.44 -11.31 -68.85
C ASN A 220 -68.45 -11.69 -70.35
N LYS A 221 -67.69 -12.72 -70.72
CA LYS A 221 -67.68 -13.26 -72.08
C LYS A 221 -69.06 -13.77 -72.51
N ARG A 222 -69.71 -14.59 -71.66
CA ARG A 222 -71.06 -15.13 -71.95
C ARG A 222 -72.13 -14.03 -72.06
N ILE A 223 -72.05 -12.98 -71.25
CA ILE A 223 -72.96 -11.83 -71.32
C ILE A 223 -72.74 -11.02 -72.61
N THR A 224 -71.49 -10.88 -73.05
CA THR A 224 -71.16 -10.25 -74.32
C THR A 224 -71.76 -11.02 -75.51
N GLU A 225 -71.62 -12.35 -75.51
CA GLU A 225 -72.23 -13.24 -76.50
C GLU A 225 -73.78 -13.15 -76.49
N LEU A 226 -74.38 -13.05 -75.29
CA LEU A 226 -75.83 -12.86 -75.15
C LEU A 226 -76.30 -11.52 -75.71
N ASN A 227 -75.54 -10.44 -75.50
CA ASN A 227 -75.83 -9.13 -76.07
C ASN A 227 -75.83 -9.16 -77.60
N GLU A 228 -74.84 -9.83 -78.19
CA GLU A 228 -74.72 -10.01 -79.64
C GLU A 228 -75.91 -10.82 -80.19
N MET A 229 -76.28 -11.92 -79.53
CA MET A 229 -77.46 -12.71 -79.88
C MET A 229 -78.75 -11.89 -79.81
N ALA A 230 -78.94 -11.09 -78.75
CA ALA A 230 -80.09 -10.20 -78.62
C ALA A 230 -80.15 -9.15 -79.74
N GLY A 231 -79.00 -8.55 -80.09
CA GLY A 231 -78.87 -7.64 -81.23
C GLY A 231 -79.26 -8.28 -82.56
N ASN A 232 -78.78 -9.51 -82.82
CA ASN A 232 -79.15 -10.28 -84.01
C ASN A 232 -80.65 -10.56 -84.07
N ILE A 233 -81.29 -10.93 -82.94
CA ILE A 233 -82.74 -11.16 -82.88
C ILE A 233 -83.51 -9.85 -83.12
N SER A 234 -83.07 -8.72 -82.56
CA SER A 234 -83.69 -7.41 -82.84
C SER A 234 -83.70 -7.10 -84.33
N GLN A 235 -82.58 -7.32 -85.03
CA GLN A 235 -82.47 -7.12 -86.47
C GLN A 235 -83.38 -8.04 -87.28
N ILE A 236 -83.46 -9.33 -86.91
CA ILE A 236 -84.38 -10.29 -87.54
C ILE A 236 -85.84 -9.85 -87.33
N THR A 237 -86.19 -9.45 -86.11
CA THR A 237 -87.55 -9.03 -85.74
C THR A 237 -87.97 -7.76 -86.48
N ALA A 238 -87.06 -6.79 -86.63
CA ALA A 238 -87.28 -5.59 -87.44
C ALA A 238 -87.52 -5.94 -88.92
N THR A 239 -86.79 -6.91 -89.45
CA THR A 239 -86.97 -7.41 -90.82
C THR A 239 -88.34 -8.07 -91.00
N ILE A 240 -88.77 -8.93 -90.06
CA ILE A 240 -90.09 -9.57 -90.07
C ILE A 240 -91.21 -8.52 -90.01
N SER A 241 -91.10 -7.52 -89.12
CA SER A 241 -92.07 -6.42 -89.03
C SER A 241 -92.16 -5.63 -90.34
N GLY A 242 -91.02 -5.39 -91.00
CA GLY A 242 -90.95 -4.79 -92.33
C GLY A 242 -91.67 -5.60 -93.41
N ILE A 243 -91.43 -6.92 -93.47
CA ILE A 243 -92.11 -7.85 -94.39
C ILE A 243 -93.61 -7.89 -94.12
N ALA A 244 -94.02 -7.96 -92.85
CA ALA A 244 -95.42 -8.00 -92.44
C ALA A 244 -96.15 -6.70 -92.76
N SER A 245 -95.49 -5.54 -92.61
CA SER A 245 -96.04 -4.24 -93.03
C SER A 245 -96.23 -4.15 -94.55
N GLN A 246 -95.26 -4.63 -95.33
CA GLN A 246 -95.39 -4.74 -96.79
C GLN A 246 -96.53 -5.71 -97.18
N THR A 247 -96.65 -6.83 -96.48
CA THR A 247 -97.71 -7.82 -96.71
C THR A 247 -99.09 -7.24 -96.41
N THR A 248 -99.21 -6.40 -95.37
CA THR A 248 -100.44 -5.65 -95.05
C THR A 248 -100.82 -4.66 -96.16
N LEU A 249 -99.84 -3.98 -96.77
CA LEU A 249 -100.05 -3.11 -97.92
C LEU A 249 -100.44 -3.89 -99.19
N LEU A 250 -99.79 -5.01 -99.46
CA LEU A 250 -100.12 -5.90 -100.57
C LEU A 250 -101.53 -6.48 -100.44
N SER A 251 -101.90 -6.94 -99.25
CA SER A 251 -103.21 -7.50 -98.98
C SER A 251 -104.30 -6.43 -98.97
N LEU A 252 -104.01 -5.20 -98.54
CA LEU A 252 -104.91 -4.05 -98.70
C LEU A 252 -105.17 -3.76 -100.18
N ASN A 253 -104.13 -3.74 -101.02
CA ASN A 253 -104.29 -3.58 -102.47
C ASN A 253 -105.11 -4.71 -103.08
N ALA A 254 -104.92 -5.96 -102.62
CA ALA A 254 -105.71 -7.11 -103.06
C ALA A 254 -107.17 -7.05 -102.58
N SER A 255 -107.44 -6.61 -101.34
CA SER A 255 -108.80 -6.39 -100.80
C SER A 255 -109.54 -5.29 -101.57
N ILE A 256 -108.84 -4.21 -101.96
CA ILE A 256 -109.40 -3.13 -102.79
C ILE A 256 -109.78 -3.66 -104.16
N GLU A 257 -108.90 -4.41 -104.83
CA GLU A 257 -109.16 -4.93 -106.18
C GLU A 257 -110.25 -6.02 -106.16
N ALA A 258 -110.34 -6.81 -105.09
CA ALA A 258 -111.44 -7.76 -104.86
C ALA A 258 -112.80 -7.07 -104.64
N ALA A 259 -112.84 -5.94 -103.92
CA ALA A 259 -114.05 -5.13 -103.78
C ALA A 259 -114.49 -4.50 -105.12
N ARG A 260 -113.53 -4.18 -105.99
CA ARG A 260 -113.74 -3.62 -107.33
C ARG A 260 -114.35 -4.62 -108.32
N ALA A 261 -114.08 -5.91 -108.16
CA ALA A 261 -114.60 -7.00 -108.99
C ALA A 261 -116.04 -7.46 -108.64
N GLY A 262 -116.69 -6.83 -107.65
CA GLY A 262 -118.09 -7.11 -107.28
C GLY A 262 -118.34 -8.56 -106.81
N GLU A 263 -119.51 -9.15 -107.14
CA GLU A 263 -119.92 -10.49 -106.70
C GLU A 263 -118.89 -11.61 -107.04
N MET A 264 -118.12 -11.47 -108.13
CA MET A 264 -117.10 -12.45 -108.56
C MET A 264 -115.81 -12.39 -107.71
N GLY A 265 -115.52 -11.27 -107.05
CA GLY A 265 -114.32 -11.05 -106.23
C GLY A 265 -114.47 -11.41 -104.75
N ARG A 266 -115.69 -11.77 -104.33
CA ARG A 266 -116.07 -11.91 -102.92
C ARG A 266 -115.24 -12.96 -102.16
N GLY A 267 -114.91 -14.09 -102.80
CA GLY A 267 -114.03 -15.12 -102.22
C GLY A 267 -112.57 -14.67 -102.07
N PHE A 268 -112.05 -13.91 -103.04
CA PHE A 268 -110.69 -13.35 -102.99
C PHE A 268 -110.56 -12.23 -101.94
N GLY A 269 -111.61 -11.42 -101.77
CA GLY A 269 -111.64 -10.37 -100.75
C GLY A 269 -111.58 -10.92 -99.32
N VAL A 270 -112.23 -12.06 -99.06
CA VAL A 270 -112.14 -12.75 -97.75
C VAL A 270 -110.71 -13.22 -97.47
N VAL A 271 -110.03 -13.80 -98.47
CA VAL A 271 -108.63 -14.25 -98.32
C VAL A 271 -107.68 -13.07 -98.13
N ALA A 272 -107.86 -11.98 -98.89
CA ALA A 272 -107.03 -10.78 -98.76
C ALA A 272 -107.19 -10.10 -97.38
N GLU A 273 -108.42 -10.02 -96.84
CA GLU A 273 -108.64 -9.49 -95.50
C GLU A 273 -108.06 -10.41 -94.41
N GLU A 274 -108.11 -11.73 -94.60
CA GLU A 274 -107.47 -12.68 -93.66
C GLU A 274 -105.92 -12.59 -93.71
N ILE A 275 -105.32 -12.41 -94.90
CA ILE A 275 -103.87 -12.15 -95.04
C ILE A 275 -103.49 -10.82 -94.40
N LYS A 276 -104.29 -9.76 -94.59
CA LYS A 276 -104.10 -8.46 -93.92
C LYS A 276 -104.13 -8.59 -92.41
N LYS A 277 -105.08 -9.36 -91.89
CA LYS A 277 -105.21 -9.63 -90.46
C LYS A 277 -104.00 -10.42 -89.92
N LEU A 278 -103.55 -11.46 -90.62
CA LEU A 278 -102.35 -12.23 -90.27
C LEU A 278 -101.06 -11.39 -90.34
N ALA A 279 -100.97 -10.49 -91.31
CA ALA A 279 -99.85 -9.56 -91.47
C ALA A 279 -99.84 -8.49 -90.37
N GLN A 280 -101.00 -7.92 -90.02
CA GLN A 280 -101.15 -7.01 -88.87
C GLN A 280 -100.82 -7.72 -87.54
N GLN A 281 -101.25 -8.97 -87.38
CA GLN A 281 -100.86 -9.80 -86.23
C GLN A 281 -99.34 -10.05 -86.20
N SER A 282 -98.71 -10.28 -87.36
CA SER A 282 -97.25 -10.48 -87.45
C SER A 282 -96.46 -9.21 -87.10
N VAL A 283 -96.96 -8.02 -87.48
CA VAL A 283 -96.40 -6.73 -87.03
C VAL A 283 -96.53 -6.60 -85.51
N ALA A 284 -97.73 -6.82 -84.97
CA ALA A 284 -97.97 -6.73 -83.52
C ALA A 284 -97.11 -7.72 -82.72
N SER A 285 -96.99 -8.97 -83.16
CA SER A 285 -96.10 -9.97 -82.54
C SER A 285 -94.62 -9.60 -82.67
N SER A 286 -94.20 -9.02 -83.80
CA SER A 286 -92.81 -8.55 -83.96
C SER A 286 -92.51 -7.36 -83.04
N GLU A 287 -93.46 -6.45 -82.83
CA GLU A 287 -93.31 -5.36 -81.85
C GLU A 287 -93.22 -5.89 -80.42
N GLU A 288 -94.00 -6.92 -80.08
CA GLU A 288 -93.95 -7.59 -78.78
C GLU A 288 -92.60 -8.30 -78.55
N ILE A 289 -92.10 -9.03 -79.55
CA ILE A 289 -90.76 -9.63 -79.51
C ILE A 289 -89.69 -8.54 -79.35
N ASN A 290 -89.79 -7.43 -80.08
CA ASN A 290 -88.82 -6.34 -79.97
C ASN A 290 -88.83 -5.70 -78.57
N LYS A 291 -90.00 -5.56 -77.93
CA LYS A 291 -90.08 -5.12 -76.52
C LYS A 291 -89.36 -6.09 -75.57
N ILE A 292 -89.52 -7.40 -75.76
CA ILE A 292 -88.80 -8.42 -74.98
C ILE A 292 -87.28 -8.31 -75.18
N ILE A 293 -86.83 -8.11 -76.43
CA ILE A 293 -85.40 -7.95 -76.74
C ILE A 293 -84.80 -6.69 -76.13
N ILE A 294 -85.52 -5.57 -76.15
CA ILE A 294 -85.11 -4.34 -75.46
C ILE A 294 -84.96 -4.61 -73.96
N GLY A 295 -85.91 -5.33 -73.35
CA GLY A 295 -85.81 -5.75 -71.94
C GLY A 295 -84.61 -6.66 -71.65
N ILE A 296 -84.28 -7.59 -72.57
CA ILE A 296 -83.09 -8.44 -72.45
C ILE A 296 -81.80 -7.59 -72.53
N GLN A 297 -81.73 -6.65 -73.47
CA GLN A 297 -80.57 -5.76 -73.63
C GLN A 297 -80.38 -4.85 -72.41
N GLU A 298 -81.47 -4.33 -71.83
CA GLU A 298 -81.42 -3.57 -70.57
C GLU A 298 -80.89 -4.44 -69.42
N GLN A 299 -81.36 -5.69 -69.30
CA GLN A 299 -80.87 -6.62 -68.29
C GLN A 299 -79.38 -6.99 -68.49
N VAL A 300 -78.93 -7.10 -69.74
CA VAL A 300 -77.51 -7.30 -70.10
C VAL A 300 -76.65 -6.11 -69.68
N ASP A 301 -77.09 -4.87 -69.93
CA ASP A 301 -76.37 -3.66 -69.52
C ASP A 301 -76.25 -3.57 -67.99
N ILE A 302 -77.34 -3.83 -67.26
CA ILE A 302 -77.35 -3.91 -65.80
C ILE A 302 -76.35 -4.97 -65.32
N THR A 303 -76.40 -6.18 -65.90
CA THR A 303 -75.53 -7.29 -65.51
C THR A 303 -74.05 -6.96 -65.78
N THR A 304 -73.76 -6.30 -66.90
CA THR A 304 -72.40 -5.85 -67.25
C THR A 304 -71.87 -4.85 -66.23
N LYS A 305 -72.68 -3.87 -65.83
CA LYS A 305 -72.31 -2.92 -64.75
C LYS A 305 -72.04 -3.64 -63.42
N THR A 306 -72.83 -4.65 -63.07
CA THR A 306 -72.61 -5.48 -61.87
C THR A 306 -71.29 -6.25 -61.95
N ILE A 307 -70.95 -6.83 -63.11
CA ILE A 307 -69.69 -7.55 -63.32
C ILE A 307 -68.48 -6.61 -63.14
N VAL A 308 -68.53 -5.41 -63.73
CA VAL A 308 -67.45 -4.41 -63.59
C VAL A 308 -67.24 -4.04 -62.13
N SER A 309 -68.31 -3.68 -61.42
CA SER A 309 -68.24 -3.33 -59.99
C SER A 309 -67.74 -4.50 -59.12
N THR A 310 -68.14 -5.74 -59.44
CA THR A 310 -67.69 -6.94 -58.74
C THR A 310 -66.20 -7.20 -59.00
N THR A 311 -65.73 -6.97 -60.22
CA THR A 311 -64.30 -7.11 -60.59
C THR A 311 -63.44 -6.08 -59.87
N GLU A 312 -63.88 -4.83 -59.75
CA GLU A 312 -63.20 -3.81 -58.94
C GLU A 312 -63.12 -4.21 -57.46
N THR A 313 -64.22 -4.77 -56.91
CA THR A 313 -64.28 -5.26 -55.54
C THR A 313 -63.30 -6.42 -55.32
N LEU A 314 -63.20 -7.37 -56.26
CA LEU A 314 -62.25 -8.49 -56.21
C LEU A 314 -60.79 -8.02 -56.24
N LYS A 315 -60.46 -6.98 -57.02
CA LYS A 315 -59.12 -6.37 -57.01
C LYS A 315 -58.78 -5.78 -55.64
N ALA A 316 -59.68 -5.00 -55.06
CA ALA A 316 -59.49 -4.43 -53.73
C ALA A 316 -59.39 -5.52 -52.63
N GLN A 317 -60.15 -6.61 -52.77
CA GLN A 317 -60.05 -7.78 -51.90
C GLN A 317 -58.68 -8.44 -52.02
N THR A 318 -58.19 -8.69 -53.24
CA THR A 318 -56.88 -9.31 -53.48
C THR A 318 -55.75 -8.47 -52.90
N GLU A 319 -55.80 -7.15 -53.05
CA GLU A 319 -54.83 -6.24 -52.43
C GLU A 319 -54.86 -6.34 -50.89
N SER A 320 -56.05 -6.40 -50.30
CA SER A 320 -56.21 -6.54 -48.84
C SER A 320 -55.66 -7.88 -48.34
N VAL A 321 -55.91 -8.97 -49.05
CA VAL A 321 -55.41 -10.31 -48.71
C VAL A 321 -53.87 -10.36 -48.82
N ASN A 322 -53.27 -9.73 -49.85
CA ASN A 322 -51.82 -9.61 -49.96
C ASN A 322 -51.20 -8.83 -48.80
N LYS A 323 -51.82 -7.72 -48.37
CA LYS A 323 -51.40 -6.96 -47.18
C LYS A 323 -51.46 -7.82 -45.92
N THR A 324 -52.48 -8.68 -45.77
CA THR A 324 -52.56 -9.63 -44.66
C THR A 324 -51.46 -10.70 -44.73
N ASN A 325 -51.12 -11.20 -45.92
CA ASN A 325 -50.01 -12.13 -46.12
C ASN A 325 -48.66 -11.52 -45.69
N GLU A 326 -48.40 -10.27 -46.08
CA GLU A 326 -47.22 -9.53 -45.64
C GLU A 326 -47.17 -9.34 -44.12
N ALA A 327 -48.32 -9.10 -43.48
CA ALA A 327 -48.40 -8.99 -42.03
C ALA A 327 -48.01 -10.30 -41.33
N PHE A 328 -48.46 -11.45 -41.83
CA PHE A 328 -48.06 -12.75 -41.29
C PHE A 328 -46.57 -13.05 -41.50
N ASN A 329 -45.98 -12.66 -42.63
CA ASN A 329 -44.53 -12.77 -42.83
C ASN A 329 -43.76 -11.94 -41.80
N LYS A 330 -44.15 -10.68 -41.59
CA LYS A 330 -43.52 -9.82 -40.58
C LYS A 330 -43.66 -10.36 -39.16
N ILE A 331 -44.78 -11.01 -38.83
CA ILE A 331 -44.96 -11.69 -37.54
C ILE A 331 -43.97 -12.85 -37.42
N SER A 332 -43.81 -13.67 -38.47
CA SER A 332 -42.84 -14.78 -38.47
C SER A 332 -41.40 -14.28 -38.26
N ASP A 333 -41.00 -13.23 -39.00
CA ASP A 333 -39.66 -12.64 -38.89
C ASP A 333 -39.40 -12.10 -37.47
N ALA A 334 -40.39 -11.41 -36.89
CA ALA A 334 -40.29 -10.89 -35.52
C ALA A 334 -40.19 -11.99 -34.45
N VAL A 335 -40.86 -13.13 -34.68
CA VAL A 335 -40.77 -14.30 -33.79
C VAL A 335 -39.39 -14.96 -33.90
N ASP A 336 -38.82 -15.07 -35.09
CA ASP A 336 -37.46 -15.60 -35.29
C ASP A 336 -36.40 -14.69 -34.62
N GLU A 337 -36.56 -13.37 -34.68
CA GLU A 337 -35.70 -12.43 -33.95
C GLU A 337 -35.84 -12.60 -32.43
N LEU A 338 -37.06 -12.76 -31.92
CA LEU A 338 -37.33 -13.03 -30.51
C LEU A 338 -36.62 -14.32 -30.05
N PHE A 339 -36.62 -15.38 -30.87
CA PHE A 339 -35.88 -16.61 -30.58
C PHE A 339 -34.39 -16.38 -30.42
N ALA A 340 -33.78 -15.60 -31.32
CA ALA A 340 -32.36 -15.27 -31.24
C ALA A 340 -32.02 -14.51 -29.95
N GLN A 341 -32.87 -13.55 -29.57
CA GLN A 341 -32.70 -12.79 -28.32
C GLN A 341 -32.86 -13.68 -27.07
N LEU A 342 -33.80 -14.62 -27.07
CA LEU A 342 -33.98 -15.57 -25.95
C LEU A 342 -32.77 -16.51 -25.78
N LEU A 343 -32.14 -16.92 -26.88
CA LEU A 343 -30.89 -17.69 -26.84
C LEU A 343 -29.74 -16.90 -26.22
N GLU A 344 -29.63 -15.61 -26.53
CA GLU A 344 -28.65 -14.70 -25.93
C GLU A 344 -28.87 -14.58 -24.41
N VAL A 345 -30.13 -14.41 -23.98
CA VAL A 345 -30.51 -14.36 -22.55
C VAL A 345 -30.11 -15.65 -21.85
N LYS A 346 -30.44 -16.82 -22.41
CA LYS A 346 -30.09 -18.13 -21.84
C LYS A 346 -28.57 -18.32 -21.72
N LYS A 347 -27.80 -17.85 -22.71
CA LYS A 347 -26.34 -17.85 -22.65
C LYS A 347 -25.80 -16.93 -21.54
N GLY A 348 -26.38 -15.74 -21.38
CA GLY A 348 -26.03 -14.80 -20.32
C GLY A 348 -26.25 -15.37 -18.92
N ILE A 349 -27.38 -16.04 -18.70
CA ILE A 349 -27.69 -16.72 -17.43
C ILE A 349 -26.66 -17.79 -17.10
N LYS A 350 -26.26 -18.61 -18.09
CA LYS A 350 -25.23 -19.64 -17.88
C LYS A 350 -23.88 -19.07 -17.46
N VAL A 351 -23.47 -17.94 -18.04
CA VAL A 351 -22.24 -17.24 -17.63
C VAL A 351 -22.34 -16.73 -16.20
N LEU A 352 -23.51 -16.22 -15.79
CA LEU A 352 -23.75 -15.77 -14.42
C LEU A 352 -23.68 -16.92 -13.41
N ASP A 353 -24.16 -18.12 -13.78
CA ASP A 353 -24.02 -19.33 -12.95
C ASP A 353 -22.55 -19.77 -12.79
N GLU A 354 -21.68 -19.53 -13.77
CA GLU A 354 -20.23 -19.76 -13.61
C GLU A 354 -19.59 -18.73 -12.65
N PHE A 355 -19.99 -17.46 -12.73
CA PHE A 355 -19.49 -16.41 -11.82
C PHE A 355 -19.94 -16.58 -10.37
N LYS A 356 -21.11 -17.20 -10.16
CA LYS A 356 -21.68 -17.52 -8.85
C LYS A 356 -20.69 -18.22 -7.94
N GLN A 357 -20.07 -19.32 -8.40
CA GLN A 357 -19.16 -20.10 -7.57
C GLN A 357 -17.93 -19.28 -7.19
N THR A 358 -17.39 -18.53 -8.15
CA THR A 358 -16.22 -17.65 -7.91
C THR A 358 -16.54 -16.55 -6.90
N LEU A 359 -17.74 -15.97 -6.97
CA LEU A 359 -18.19 -14.95 -6.02
C LEU A 359 -18.33 -15.53 -4.62
N TYR A 360 -18.95 -16.71 -4.50
CA TYR A 360 -19.11 -17.40 -3.22
C TYR A 360 -17.77 -17.73 -2.57
N ASP A 361 -16.83 -18.31 -3.34
CA ASP A 361 -15.49 -18.65 -2.85
C ASP A 361 -14.72 -17.38 -2.43
N SER A 362 -14.89 -16.27 -3.15
CA SER A 362 -14.27 -14.98 -2.80
C SER A 362 -14.81 -14.42 -1.50
N ILE A 363 -16.14 -14.46 -1.30
CA ILE A 363 -16.79 -14.00 -0.06
C ILE A 363 -16.37 -14.89 1.12
N ALA A 364 -16.35 -16.21 0.94
CA ALA A 364 -15.91 -17.15 1.97
C ALA A 364 -14.45 -16.92 2.38
N ASN A 365 -13.57 -16.64 1.41
CA ASN A 365 -12.18 -16.28 1.69
C ASN A 365 -12.06 -14.96 2.47
N ILE A 366 -12.86 -13.93 2.12
CA ILE A 366 -12.88 -12.66 2.87
C ILE A 366 -13.29 -12.92 4.32
N ALA A 367 -14.37 -13.67 4.56
CA ALA A 367 -14.84 -14.00 5.90
C ALA A 367 -13.75 -14.77 6.69
N SER A 368 -13.12 -15.77 6.08
CA SER A 368 -12.05 -16.55 6.71
C SER A 368 -10.84 -15.70 7.10
N VAL A 369 -10.35 -14.85 6.20
CA VAL A 369 -9.20 -13.97 6.46
C VAL A 369 -9.54 -12.92 7.52
N ALA A 370 -10.76 -12.40 7.50
CA ALA A 370 -11.25 -11.45 8.49
C ALA A 370 -11.30 -12.09 9.89
N GLN A 371 -11.84 -13.31 10.01
CA GLN A 371 -11.84 -14.06 11.27
C GLN A 371 -10.43 -14.38 11.78
N GLU A 372 -9.52 -14.81 10.90
CA GLU A 372 -8.11 -15.06 11.25
C GLU A 372 -7.40 -13.77 11.70
N THR A 373 -7.69 -12.64 11.05
CA THR A 373 -7.17 -11.33 11.42
C THR A 373 -7.69 -10.90 12.79
N ALA A 374 -8.97 -11.12 13.07
CA ALA A 374 -9.56 -10.82 14.38
C ALA A 374 -8.92 -11.67 15.49
N ALA A 375 -8.71 -12.97 15.26
CA ALA A 375 -8.06 -13.86 16.23
C ALA A 375 -6.58 -13.48 16.47
N SER A 376 -5.82 -13.24 15.39
CA SER A 376 -4.41 -12.87 15.48
C SER A 376 -4.22 -11.52 16.19
N THR A 377 -5.11 -10.56 15.96
CA THR A 377 -5.06 -9.26 16.64
C THR A 377 -5.44 -9.35 18.11
N GLN A 378 -6.36 -10.25 18.49
CA GLN A 378 -6.62 -10.55 19.90
C GLN A 378 -5.40 -11.16 20.61
N GLU A 379 -4.66 -12.04 19.93
CA GLU A 379 -3.40 -12.59 20.45
C GLU A 379 -2.34 -11.49 20.65
N ILE A 380 -2.19 -10.58 19.67
CA ILE A 380 -1.31 -9.41 19.78
C ILE A 380 -1.71 -8.56 20.99
N THR A 381 -3.00 -8.27 21.17
CA THR A 381 -3.49 -7.51 22.33
C THR A 381 -3.13 -8.20 23.65
N SER A 382 -3.29 -9.52 23.75
CA SER A 382 -2.89 -10.29 24.94
C SER A 382 -1.38 -10.20 25.22
N LEU A 383 -0.56 -10.33 24.19
CA LEU A 383 0.89 -10.19 24.30
C LEU A 383 1.29 -8.77 24.74
N MET A 384 0.61 -7.74 24.25
CA MET A 384 0.85 -6.35 24.67
C MET A 384 0.48 -6.13 26.14
N TYR A 385 -0.61 -6.70 26.66
CA TYR A 385 -0.90 -6.66 28.09
C TYR A 385 0.17 -7.35 28.94
N SER A 386 0.71 -8.48 28.47
CA SER A 386 1.85 -9.13 29.13
C SER A 386 3.12 -8.27 29.10
N HIS A 387 3.34 -7.56 27.99
CA HIS A 387 4.46 -6.63 27.83
C HIS A 387 4.35 -5.41 28.76
N ILE A 388 3.14 -4.85 28.91
CA ILE A 388 2.84 -3.76 29.86
C ILE A 388 3.17 -4.22 31.28
N ASN A 389 2.70 -5.40 31.70
CA ASN A 389 2.98 -5.93 33.02
C ASN A 389 4.48 -6.18 33.25
N SER A 390 5.18 -6.70 32.25
CA SER A 390 6.64 -6.91 32.31
C SER A 390 7.40 -5.58 32.44
N SER A 391 6.94 -4.54 31.74
CA SER A 391 7.50 -3.19 31.83
C SER A 391 7.27 -2.56 33.20
N GLU A 392 6.11 -2.77 33.80
CA GLU A 392 5.81 -2.32 35.17
C GLU A 392 6.72 -2.99 36.21
N ILE A 393 6.99 -4.30 36.05
CA ILE A 393 7.96 -5.02 36.89
C ILE A 393 9.36 -4.40 36.78
N LEU A 394 9.80 -4.03 35.56
CA LEU A 394 11.08 -3.36 35.36
C LEU A 394 11.13 -1.98 36.03
N VAL A 395 10.03 -1.22 36.01
CA VAL A 395 9.92 0.05 36.74
C VAL A 395 10.05 -0.16 38.25
N GLN A 396 9.37 -1.15 38.83
CA GLN A 396 9.48 -1.49 40.26
C GLN A 396 10.88 -1.96 40.64
N LEU A 397 11.53 -2.73 39.78
CA LEU A 397 12.92 -3.16 39.97
C LEU A 397 13.87 -1.96 39.97
N SER A 398 13.69 -1.03 39.04
CA SER A 398 14.45 0.23 39.01
C SER A 398 14.26 1.05 40.29
N GLU A 399 13.04 1.12 40.83
CA GLU A 399 12.78 1.82 42.10
C GLU A 399 13.48 1.14 43.29
N SER A 400 13.52 -0.20 43.28
CA SER A 400 14.27 -0.97 44.28
C SER A 400 15.78 -0.70 44.19
N PHE A 401 16.33 -0.63 42.97
CA PHE A 401 17.73 -0.27 42.77
C PHE A 401 18.03 1.17 43.19
N ASP A 402 17.13 2.13 42.93
CA ASP A 402 17.29 3.51 43.39
C ASP A 402 17.40 3.59 44.92
N GLN A 403 16.63 2.76 45.64
CA GLN A 403 16.76 2.67 47.10
C GLN A 403 18.09 2.05 47.56
N ILE A 404 18.59 1.03 46.85
CA ILE A 404 19.91 0.43 47.14
C ILE A 404 21.02 1.46 46.91
N ILE A 405 20.94 2.22 45.82
CA ILE A 405 21.92 3.27 45.49
C ILE A 405 21.90 4.38 46.54
N LYS A 406 20.71 4.85 46.96
CA LYS A 406 20.59 5.82 48.06
C LYS A 406 21.24 5.32 49.35
N ASN A 407 20.98 4.07 49.73
CA ASN A 407 21.61 3.48 50.92
C ASN A 407 23.14 3.40 50.78
N LEU A 408 23.66 3.13 49.57
CA LEU A 408 25.09 3.11 49.29
C LEU A 408 25.70 4.51 49.33
N GLU A 409 25.03 5.51 48.73
CA GLU A 409 25.41 6.93 48.80
C GLU A 409 25.48 7.41 50.27
N ASP A 410 24.51 7.03 51.10
CA ASP A 410 24.49 7.35 52.54
C ASP A 410 25.67 6.73 53.31
N ILE A 411 26.11 5.52 52.92
CA ILE A 411 27.30 4.88 53.51
C ILE A 411 28.56 5.59 53.02
N LEU A 412 28.68 5.88 51.73
CA LEU A 412 29.83 6.56 51.13
C LEU A 412 30.00 7.97 51.72
N ASN A 413 28.90 8.70 51.92
CA ASN A 413 28.92 10.06 52.48
C ASN A 413 29.42 10.14 53.94
N LYS A 414 29.56 9.01 54.65
CA LYS A 414 30.21 8.95 55.98
C LYS A 414 31.74 9.03 55.90
N PHE A 415 32.31 8.83 54.71
CA PHE A 415 33.75 8.84 54.47
C PHE A 415 34.14 10.01 53.56
N ASP A 416 35.26 10.66 53.88
CA ASP A 416 35.92 11.66 53.06
C ASP A 416 37.05 11.00 52.26
N PHE A 417 36.85 10.86 50.96
CA PHE A 417 37.75 10.22 49.99
C PHE A 417 37.77 11.03 48.68
N ASP A 418 38.66 10.67 47.76
CA ASP A 418 38.78 11.37 46.49
C ASP A 418 37.69 10.88 45.52
N ARG A 419 36.79 11.76 45.07
CA ARG A 419 35.73 11.37 44.13
C ARG A 419 36.25 11.42 42.70
N ILE A 420 35.95 10.37 41.93
CA ILE A 420 36.29 10.28 40.50
C ILE A 420 35.01 10.56 39.72
N THR A 421 34.93 11.72 39.07
CA THR A 421 33.88 11.99 38.08
C THR A 421 34.17 11.20 36.80
N ALA A 422 33.21 10.39 36.35
CA ALA A 422 33.28 9.79 35.02
C ALA A 422 33.16 10.90 33.97
N GLU A 423 34.08 10.96 32.99
CA GLU A 423 33.92 11.84 31.84
C GLU A 423 32.72 11.37 31.02
N LYS A 424 31.77 12.29 30.78
CA LYS A 424 30.64 12.05 29.90
C LYS A 424 31.18 11.93 28.47
N ARG A 425 30.96 10.79 27.82
CA ARG A 425 31.43 10.56 26.46
C ARG A 425 30.61 11.42 25.50
N ALA A 426 31.30 12.05 24.54
CA ALA A 426 30.67 12.77 23.45
C ALA A 426 30.78 11.97 22.14
N PHE A 427 29.69 11.92 21.37
CA PHE A 427 29.67 11.37 20.01
C PHE A 427 29.31 12.45 19.00
N ALA A 428 30.00 12.49 17.87
CA ALA A 428 29.61 13.36 16.76
C ALA A 428 28.66 12.63 15.83
N ILE A 429 27.59 13.29 15.37
CA ILE A 429 26.69 12.78 14.32
C ILE A 429 26.74 13.76 13.15
N ILE A 430 27.21 13.27 12.00
CA ILE A 430 27.61 14.07 10.84
C ILE A 430 26.91 13.56 9.58
N PRO A 431 25.76 14.12 9.15
CA PRO A 431 25.17 13.75 7.86
C PRO A 431 25.99 14.32 6.69
N CYS A 432 25.64 13.93 5.46
CA CYS A 432 26.30 14.41 4.24
C CYS A 432 25.96 15.86 3.87
N SER A 433 24.90 16.43 4.43
CA SER A 433 24.48 17.82 4.25
C SER A 433 23.43 18.23 5.28
N ASP A 434 23.29 19.52 5.55
CA ASP A 434 22.26 20.08 6.41
C ASP A 434 20.92 20.28 5.65
N ILE A 435 20.11 19.23 5.57
CA ILE A 435 18.80 19.23 4.90
C ILE A 435 17.71 18.68 5.82
N GLU A 436 16.46 19.06 5.56
CA GLU A 436 15.30 18.67 6.39
C GLU A 436 15.15 17.15 6.54
N PHE A 437 15.52 16.37 5.53
CA PHE A 437 15.49 14.91 5.59
C PHE A 437 16.25 14.31 6.80
N PHE A 438 17.33 14.96 7.25
CA PHE A 438 18.12 14.49 8.40
C PHE A 438 17.66 15.07 9.74
N SER A 439 16.59 15.88 9.79
CA SER A 439 16.04 16.38 11.06
C SER A 439 15.56 15.23 11.95
N ASP A 440 14.88 14.24 11.36
CA ASP A 440 14.48 13.00 12.01
C ASP A 440 15.69 12.24 12.59
N THR A 441 16.81 12.17 11.84
CA THR A 441 18.07 11.55 12.32
C THR A 441 18.64 12.29 13.53
N ARG A 442 18.64 13.62 13.51
CA ARG A 442 19.08 14.43 14.66
C ARG A 442 18.25 14.12 15.89
N ASP A 443 16.93 14.10 15.75
CA ASP A 443 16.02 13.87 16.87
C ASP A 443 16.18 12.46 17.46
N GLY A 444 16.35 11.45 16.60
CA GLY A 444 16.67 10.08 17.03
C GLY A 444 18.00 9.97 17.78
N ALA A 445 19.04 10.67 17.32
CA ALA A 445 20.33 10.71 17.99
C ALA A 445 20.25 11.42 19.36
N MET A 446 19.55 12.55 19.45
CA MET A 446 19.37 13.29 20.70
C MET A 446 18.59 12.48 21.74
N ASP A 447 17.53 11.80 21.32
CA ASP A 447 16.74 10.92 22.18
C ASP A 447 17.58 9.77 22.74
N ALA A 448 18.34 9.07 21.88
CA ALA A 448 19.26 8.03 22.30
C ALA A 448 20.36 8.54 23.25
N ALA A 449 20.88 9.75 23.00
CA ALA A 449 21.91 10.36 23.84
C ALA A 449 21.41 10.63 25.25
N SER A 450 20.21 11.21 25.36
CA SER A 450 19.53 11.48 26.63
C SER A 450 19.35 10.19 27.43
N LYS A 451 18.89 9.11 26.76
CA LYS A 451 18.69 7.79 27.37
C LYS A 451 19.98 7.14 27.81
N LEU A 452 21.06 7.26 27.04
CA LEU A 452 22.35 6.61 27.34
C LEU A 452 23.27 7.44 28.25
N GLY A 453 22.89 8.68 28.58
CA GLY A 453 23.71 9.56 29.41
C GLY A 453 24.99 10.02 28.71
N VAL A 454 24.99 10.13 27.39
CA VAL A 454 26.12 10.59 26.57
C VAL A 454 25.80 11.97 25.98
N ASP A 455 26.83 12.70 25.55
CA ASP A 455 26.65 13.95 24.80
C ASP A 455 26.68 13.66 23.31
N VAL A 456 25.88 14.40 22.54
CA VAL A 456 25.93 14.35 21.07
C VAL A 456 26.22 15.72 20.50
N ILE A 457 27.19 15.76 19.59
CA ILE A 457 27.52 16.92 18.77
C ILE A 457 26.93 16.69 17.38
N TRP A 458 25.83 17.38 17.07
CA TRP A 458 25.30 17.42 15.71
C TRP A 458 26.07 18.44 14.88
N SER A 459 26.66 18.04 13.77
CA SER A 459 27.34 18.95 12.85
C SER A 459 27.24 18.47 11.42
N ALA A 460 26.75 19.31 10.53
CA ALA A 460 26.52 18.99 9.12
C ALA A 460 27.17 20.05 8.24
N PRO A 461 27.71 19.68 7.07
CA PRO A 461 28.14 20.68 6.09
C PRO A 461 26.91 21.39 5.51
N SER A 462 27.01 22.69 5.25
CA SER A 462 25.89 23.51 4.75
C SER A 462 25.39 23.11 3.35
N SER A 463 26.18 22.32 2.63
CA SER A 463 25.83 21.72 1.35
C SER A 463 26.56 20.38 1.20
N TYR A 464 26.28 19.63 0.14
CA TYR A 464 26.99 18.39 -0.16
C TYR A 464 28.42 18.70 -0.62
N ASP A 465 29.32 18.91 0.33
CA ASP A 465 30.69 19.38 0.12
C ASP A 465 31.69 18.53 0.94
N PRO A 466 32.54 17.72 0.28
CA PRO A 466 33.51 16.86 0.97
C PRO A 466 34.59 17.63 1.73
N VAL A 467 34.96 18.85 1.29
CA VAL A 467 35.95 19.68 1.98
C VAL A 467 35.41 20.16 3.32
N LEU A 468 34.15 20.62 3.34
CA LEU A 468 33.48 21.03 4.58
C LEU A 468 33.27 19.83 5.51
N GLN A 469 32.86 18.67 4.98
CA GLN A 469 32.67 17.48 5.81
C GLN A 469 33.99 16.99 6.43
N ALA A 470 35.08 16.97 5.67
CA ALA A 470 36.42 16.63 6.18
C ALA A 470 36.86 17.55 7.33
N LYS A 471 36.65 18.87 7.17
CA LYS A 471 36.93 19.85 8.23
C LYS A 471 36.10 19.60 9.49
N ILE A 472 34.81 19.32 9.35
CA ILE A 472 33.92 19.02 10.49
C ILE A 472 34.43 17.78 11.24
N ILE A 473 34.87 16.74 10.53
CA ILE A 473 35.46 15.53 11.13
C ILE A 473 36.69 15.91 11.97
N ASP A 474 37.62 16.68 11.41
CA ASP A 474 38.82 17.10 12.14
C ASP A 474 38.47 17.97 13.36
N ASP A 475 37.51 18.90 13.24
CA ASP A 475 37.05 19.76 14.34
C ASP A 475 36.44 18.95 15.51
N VAL A 476 35.66 17.89 15.22
CA VAL A 476 35.10 17.04 16.29
C VAL A 476 36.14 16.12 16.92
N VAL A 477 37.13 15.68 16.14
CA VAL A 477 38.28 14.91 16.63
C VAL A 477 39.10 15.77 17.60
N GLU A 478 39.32 17.05 17.29
CA GLU A 478 40.00 18.00 18.19
C GLU A 478 39.22 18.26 19.48
N LYS A 479 37.88 18.23 19.42
CA LYS A 479 37.00 18.31 20.60
C LYS A 479 37.01 17.04 21.47
N GLY A 480 37.71 15.98 21.06
CA GLY A 480 37.89 14.77 21.86
C GLY A 480 36.67 13.86 21.91
N VAL A 481 35.87 13.79 20.84
CA VAL A 481 34.75 12.83 20.77
C VAL A 481 35.26 11.39 20.83
N ALA A 482 34.49 10.52 21.51
CA ALA A 482 34.80 9.10 21.63
C ALA A 482 34.39 8.30 20.38
N GLY A 483 33.52 8.86 19.54
CA GLY A 483 32.97 8.19 18.37
C GLY A 483 32.30 9.15 17.39
N ILE A 484 32.22 8.75 16.13
CA ILE A 484 31.66 9.49 14.99
C ILE A 484 30.64 8.60 14.28
N GLY A 485 29.39 9.03 14.28
CA GLY A 485 28.35 8.54 13.38
C GLY A 485 28.31 9.43 12.15
N ILE A 486 28.46 8.89 10.94
CA ILE A 486 28.59 9.73 9.74
C ILE A 486 27.84 9.17 8.53
N GLY A 487 27.19 10.05 7.77
CA GLY A 487 26.81 9.78 6.37
C GLY A 487 27.89 10.32 5.44
N PRO A 488 28.93 9.53 5.11
CA PRO A 488 30.11 10.04 4.44
C PRO A 488 29.84 10.38 2.97
N ILE A 489 30.47 11.46 2.52
CA ILE A 489 30.72 11.72 1.10
C ILE A 489 31.99 10.95 0.74
N ASP A 490 31.90 10.05 -0.24
CA ASP A 490 33.06 9.24 -0.65
C ASP A 490 34.05 10.09 -1.47
N ASP A 491 34.96 10.76 -0.76
CA ASP A 491 36.01 11.63 -1.31
C ASP A 491 37.35 11.36 -0.60
N PRO A 492 38.50 11.49 -1.30
CA PRO A 492 39.82 11.32 -0.69
C PRO A 492 40.04 12.11 0.60
N LEU A 493 39.54 13.34 0.71
CA LEU A 493 39.70 14.19 1.91
C LEU A 493 38.93 13.63 3.10
N VAL A 494 37.67 13.22 2.89
CA VAL A 494 36.83 12.62 3.93
C VAL A 494 37.42 11.30 4.40
N ARG A 495 37.88 10.45 3.46
CA ARG A 495 38.56 9.19 3.77
C ARG A 495 39.81 9.41 4.63
N GLU A 496 40.60 10.44 4.33
CA GLU A 496 41.81 10.75 5.09
C GLU A 496 41.49 11.23 6.51
N SER A 497 40.53 12.15 6.67
CA SER A 497 40.09 12.63 7.99
C SER A 497 39.50 11.50 8.85
N LEU A 498 38.69 10.60 8.28
CA LEU A 498 38.17 9.43 9.00
C LEU A 498 39.28 8.46 9.42
N LYS A 499 40.26 8.19 8.56
CA LYS A 499 41.43 7.37 8.92
C LYS A 499 42.20 7.98 10.08
N ARG A 500 42.46 9.30 10.07
CA ARG A 500 43.09 10.00 11.20
C ARG A 500 42.29 9.89 12.49
N ALA A 501 40.96 9.92 12.41
CA ALA A 501 40.09 9.70 13.57
C ALA A 501 40.25 8.26 14.12
N MET A 502 40.18 7.26 13.24
CA MET A 502 40.32 5.84 13.61
C MET A 502 41.72 5.51 14.16
N ASP A 503 42.78 6.10 13.61
CA ASP A 503 44.15 5.96 14.12
C ASP A 503 44.32 6.52 15.54
N LYS A 504 43.48 7.50 15.92
CA LYS A 504 43.38 8.02 17.30
C LYS A 504 42.49 7.15 18.21
N GLY A 505 41.95 6.05 17.71
CA GLY A 505 41.08 5.13 18.45
C GLY A 505 39.61 5.55 18.49
N ILE A 506 39.20 6.55 17.71
CA ILE A 506 37.81 7.00 17.64
C ILE A 506 36.99 6.01 16.84
N LYS A 507 35.84 5.60 17.39
CA LYS A 507 34.92 4.65 16.76
C LYS A 507 34.14 5.30 15.63
N VAL A 508 34.00 4.63 14.50
CA VAL A 508 33.33 5.19 13.31
C VAL A 508 32.21 4.26 12.85
N VAL A 509 30.98 4.77 12.85
CA VAL A 509 29.80 4.08 12.33
C VAL A 509 29.21 4.89 11.19
N CYS A 510 29.03 4.29 10.03
CA CYS A 510 28.41 4.96 8.90
C CYS A 510 26.88 4.84 8.94
N PHE A 511 26.16 5.83 8.43
CA PHE A 511 24.71 5.76 8.23
C PHE A 511 24.28 6.40 6.90
N ASP A 512 23.15 5.96 6.33
CA ASP A 512 22.61 6.39 5.01
C ASP A 512 23.53 6.07 3.81
N THR A 513 24.75 6.60 3.81
CA THR A 513 25.83 6.30 2.86
C THR A 513 26.95 5.51 3.54
N ASP A 514 27.75 4.79 2.73
CA ASP A 514 28.77 3.89 3.25
C ASP A 514 30.11 4.05 2.52
N ILE A 515 31.21 3.80 3.25
CA ILE A 515 32.56 3.60 2.73
C ILE A 515 33.10 2.31 3.38
N PRO A 516 32.84 1.12 2.83
CA PRO A 516 33.15 -0.15 3.52
C PRO A 516 34.66 -0.42 3.62
N ASP A 517 35.48 0.15 2.74
CA ASP A 517 36.90 -0.17 2.61
C ASP A 517 37.84 0.70 3.47
N ILE A 518 37.31 1.67 4.23
CA ILE A 518 38.13 2.50 5.15
C ILE A 518 38.40 1.84 6.51
N GLY A 519 37.76 0.71 6.82
CA GLY A 519 37.91 0.03 8.11
C GLY A 519 37.01 0.58 9.23
N ARG A 520 35.88 1.20 8.88
CA ARG A 520 34.82 1.62 9.82
C ARG A 520 34.31 0.43 10.67
N ASP A 521 33.73 0.71 11.84
CA ASP A 521 33.25 -0.31 12.77
C ASP A 521 31.87 -0.90 12.39
N GLY A 522 31.04 -0.19 11.61
CA GLY A 522 29.72 -0.68 11.16
C GLY A 522 28.93 0.31 10.31
N PHE A 523 27.89 -0.15 9.62
CA PHE A 523 26.99 0.66 8.79
C PHE A 523 25.52 0.45 9.15
N ILE A 524 24.75 1.53 9.24
CA ILE A 524 23.32 1.54 9.52
C ILE A 524 22.59 2.22 8.37
N GLY A 525 21.76 1.49 7.64
CA GLY A 525 21.06 2.10 6.52
C GLY A 525 20.03 1.18 5.91
N THR A 526 19.49 1.58 4.78
CA THR A 526 18.57 0.74 4.02
C THR A 526 19.37 -0.22 3.14
N ASP A 527 18.96 -1.50 3.06
CA ASP A 527 19.37 -2.38 1.96
C ASP A 527 18.83 -1.82 0.64
N ASN A 528 19.69 -1.09 -0.06
CA ASN A 528 19.33 -0.32 -1.23
C ASN A 528 18.94 -1.20 -2.42
N TYR A 529 19.55 -2.37 -2.59
CA TYR A 529 19.15 -3.31 -3.63
C TYR A 529 17.74 -3.83 -3.37
N LYS A 530 17.47 -4.30 -2.16
CA LYS A 530 16.14 -4.77 -1.76
C LYS A 530 15.08 -3.67 -1.85
N ALA A 531 15.42 -2.45 -1.47
CA ALA A 531 14.52 -1.31 -1.60
C ALA A 531 14.23 -0.99 -3.06
N GLY A 532 15.23 -1.09 -3.95
CA GLY A 532 15.05 -1.00 -5.41
C GLY A 532 14.11 -2.07 -5.96
N VAL A 533 14.28 -3.33 -5.55
CA VAL A 533 13.37 -4.43 -5.92
C VAL A 533 11.94 -4.12 -5.49
N THR A 534 11.76 -3.75 -4.22
CA THR A 534 10.45 -3.37 -3.66
C THR A 534 9.81 -2.22 -4.46
N PHE A 535 10.60 -1.21 -4.80
CA PHE A 535 10.15 -0.07 -5.60
C PHE A 535 9.65 -0.51 -6.99
N GLY A 536 10.39 -1.38 -7.66
CA GLY A 536 10.00 -1.91 -8.98
C GLY A 536 8.75 -2.77 -8.93
N GLU A 537 8.58 -3.59 -7.90
CA GLU A 537 7.38 -4.40 -7.68
C GLU A 537 6.13 -3.53 -7.43
N LEU A 538 6.27 -2.43 -6.67
CA LEU A 538 5.20 -1.45 -6.48
C LEU A 538 4.78 -0.79 -7.80
N VAL A 539 5.75 -0.37 -8.62
CA VAL A 539 5.47 0.19 -9.96
C VAL A 539 4.76 -0.83 -10.84
N ALA A 540 5.27 -2.06 -10.92
CA ALA A 540 4.70 -3.12 -11.74
C ALA A 540 3.26 -3.46 -11.33
N LYS A 541 3.00 -3.55 -10.02
CA LYS A 541 1.66 -3.77 -9.47
C LYS A 541 0.70 -2.66 -9.86
N LYS A 542 1.12 -1.39 -9.74
CA LYS A 542 0.26 -0.24 -10.04
C LYS A 542 -0.06 -0.08 -11.52
N LEU A 543 0.86 -0.48 -12.38
CA LEU A 543 0.69 -0.49 -13.83
C LEU A 543 0.07 -1.79 -14.38
N ASN A 544 -0.34 -2.73 -13.51
CA ASN A 544 -0.83 -4.05 -13.92
C ASN A 544 0.12 -4.78 -14.90
N GLY A 545 1.43 -4.58 -14.70
CA GLY A 545 2.50 -5.19 -15.51
C GLY A 545 2.66 -4.64 -16.93
N LYS A 546 2.02 -3.51 -17.30
CA LYS A 546 2.13 -2.91 -18.64
C LYS A 546 2.20 -1.38 -18.61
N GLY A 547 3.08 -0.78 -19.42
CA GLY A 547 3.20 0.68 -19.54
C GLY A 547 4.65 1.16 -19.68
N ARG A 548 4.84 2.45 -19.92
CA ARG A 548 6.14 3.08 -20.16
C ARG A 548 6.57 3.90 -18.95
N ILE A 549 7.80 3.70 -18.50
CA ILE A 549 8.34 4.26 -17.26
C ILE A 549 9.49 5.20 -17.60
N LEU A 550 9.40 6.47 -17.18
CA LEU A 550 10.49 7.44 -17.25
C LEU A 550 11.04 7.70 -15.84
N GLY A 551 12.36 7.59 -15.68
CA GLY A 551 13.01 7.85 -14.38
C GLY A 551 13.86 9.10 -14.36
N THR A 552 14.02 9.69 -13.18
CA THR A 552 15.02 10.73 -12.93
C THR A 552 15.85 10.51 -11.66
N GLN A 553 17.07 11.02 -11.78
CA GLN A 553 18.31 10.84 -11.03
C GLN A 553 19.17 12.08 -10.73
N ALA A 554 19.56 12.41 -9.51
CA ALA A 554 20.69 13.33 -9.34
C ALA A 554 22.03 12.61 -9.63
N VAL A 555 22.98 13.24 -10.33
CA VAL A 555 24.32 12.67 -10.53
C VAL A 555 25.09 12.71 -9.22
N LYS A 556 25.15 11.58 -8.50
CA LYS A 556 25.97 11.46 -7.28
C LYS A 556 26.96 10.30 -7.30
N ASN A 557 26.81 9.35 -8.24
CA ASN A 557 27.61 8.12 -8.34
C ASN A 557 27.81 7.39 -6.98
N THR A 558 26.83 7.47 -6.09
CA THR A 558 26.87 6.86 -4.76
C THR A 558 26.39 5.42 -4.81
N LEU A 559 26.98 4.57 -3.96
CA LEU A 559 26.67 3.13 -3.92
C LEU A 559 25.17 2.85 -3.74
N ASN A 560 24.50 3.60 -2.85
CA ASN A 560 23.07 3.46 -2.57
C ASN A 560 22.18 3.66 -3.82
N GLN A 561 22.46 4.65 -4.66
CA GLN A 561 21.69 4.90 -5.89
C GLN A 561 21.92 3.79 -6.93
N ILE A 562 23.17 3.31 -7.05
CA ILE A 562 23.52 2.23 -7.97
C ILE A 562 22.78 0.94 -7.57
N GLU A 563 22.81 0.59 -6.28
CA GLU A 563 22.13 -0.59 -5.76
C GLU A 563 20.61 -0.50 -5.94
N ARG A 564 19.99 0.65 -5.62
CA ARG A 564 18.55 0.90 -5.85
C ARG A 564 18.16 0.72 -7.31
N LEU A 565 18.92 1.32 -8.23
CA LEU A 565 18.64 1.22 -9.65
C LEU A 565 18.78 -0.23 -10.15
N ASN A 566 19.81 -0.96 -9.70
CA ASN A 566 19.99 -2.36 -10.07
C ASN A 566 18.82 -3.24 -9.58
N GLY A 567 18.42 -3.10 -8.32
CA GLY A 567 17.27 -3.82 -7.77
C GLY A 567 15.97 -3.49 -8.50
N PHE A 568 15.74 -2.21 -8.82
CA PHE A 568 14.61 -1.77 -9.62
C PHE A 568 14.61 -2.41 -11.01
N MET A 569 15.74 -2.37 -11.71
CA MET A 569 15.86 -2.96 -13.05
C MET A 569 15.60 -4.47 -13.03
N ASP A 570 16.08 -5.19 -12.01
CA ASP A 570 15.84 -6.62 -11.87
C ASP A 570 14.37 -6.95 -11.57
N ALA A 571 13.67 -6.10 -10.81
CA ALA A 571 12.23 -6.24 -10.62
C ALA A 571 11.45 -6.00 -11.92
N ILE A 572 11.76 -4.92 -12.66
CA ILE A 572 11.05 -4.57 -13.91
C ILE A 572 11.27 -5.62 -15.01
N LYS A 573 12.45 -6.23 -15.11
CA LYS A 573 12.72 -7.32 -16.09
C LYS A 573 11.77 -8.51 -15.97
N LYS A 574 11.15 -8.74 -14.79
CA LYS A 574 10.16 -9.81 -14.60
C LYS A 574 8.84 -9.53 -15.35
N TYR A 575 8.63 -8.31 -15.83
CA TYR A 575 7.39 -7.86 -16.46
C TYR A 575 7.66 -7.35 -17.90
N PRO A 576 7.57 -8.22 -18.92
CA PRO A 576 7.91 -7.86 -20.31
C PRO A 576 6.98 -6.81 -20.93
N GLY A 577 5.83 -6.52 -20.31
CA GLY A 577 4.92 -5.45 -20.73
C GLY A 577 5.34 -4.06 -20.27
N LEU A 578 6.34 -3.94 -19.39
CA LEU A 578 6.88 -2.67 -18.92
C LEU A 578 8.08 -2.24 -19.78
N GLU A 579 8.01 -1.04 -20.34
CA GLU A 579 9.09 -0.43 -21.11
C GLU A 579 9.78 0.65 -20.26
N PHE A 580 11.03 0.44 -19.89
CA PHE A 580 11.81 1.45 -19.19
C PHE A 580 12.51 2.39 -20.20
N LEU A 581 12.08 3.64 -20.22
CA LEU A 581 12.56 4.67 -21.16
C LEU A 581 13.94 5.24 -20.78
N GLY A 582 14.41 4.93 -19.57
CA GLY A 582 15.72 5.31 -19.07
C GLY A 582 15.68 6.11 -17.77
N MET A 583 16.81 6.11 -17.06
CA MET A 583 17.05 6.92 -15.88
C MET A 583 17.79 8.19 -16.29
N GLN A 584 17.07 9.31 -16.37
CA GLN A 584 17.64 10.60 -16.76
C GLN A 584 18.38 11.21 -15.59
N GLN A 585 19.57 11.74 -15.85
CA GLN A 585 20.44 12.30 -14.81
C GLN A 585 20.47 13.83 -14.88
N THR A 586 20.61 14.49 -13.74
CA THR A 586 20.80 15.94 -13.63
C THR A 586 22.01 16.31 -12.81
N GLU A 587 22.57 17.47 -13.11
CA GLU A 587 23.71 18.01 -12.38
C GLU A 587 23.31 18.46 -10.97
N HIS A 588 22.17 19.17 -10.86
CA HIS A 588 21.68 19.62 -9.56
C HIS A 588 20.91 18.52 -8.84
N SER A 589 21.01 18.48 -7.50
CA SER A 589 20.34 17.46 -6.67
C SER A 589 19.01 17.89 -6.07
N ALA A 590 18.72 19.19 -6.00
CA ALA A 590 17.51 19.73 -5.39
C ALA A 590 17.23 21.17 -5.88
N GLY A 591 16.07 21.70 -5.50
CA GLY A 591 15.67 23.08 -5.74
C GLY A 591 15.23 23.38 -7.18
N GLU A 592 15.05 24.68 -7.46
CA GLU A 592 14.51 25.17 -8.73
C GLU A 592 15.41 24.79 -9.93
N ALA A 593 16.73 24.81 -9.76
CA ALA A 593 17.68 24.41 -10.81
C ALA A 593 17.47 22.97 -11.27
N ARG A 594 17.32 22.03 -10.32
CA ARG A 594 17.00 20.62 -10.59
C ARG A 594 15.65 20.48 -11.31
N TRP A 595 14.65 21.26 -10.90
CA TRP A 595 13.35 21.26 -11.59
C TRP A 595 13.44 21.74 -13.04
N GLN A 596 14.20 22.80 -13.33
CA GLN A 596 14.36 23.29 -14.70
C GLN A 596 14.99 22.24 -15.63
N GLU A 597 16.00 21.49 -15.15
CA GLU A 597 16.58 20.38 -15.92
C GLU A 597 15.56 19.26 -16.17
N VAL A 598 14.82 18.85 -15.13
CA VAL A 598 13.78 17.82 -15.26
C VAL A 598 12.65 18.29 -16.18
N LYS A 599 12.28 19.56 -16.14
CA LYS A 599 11.27 20.16 -17.01
C LYS A 599 11.69 20.07 -18.48
N GLU A 600 12.96 20.31 -18.79
CA GLU A 600 13.48 20.15 -20.16
C GLU A 600 13.56 18.69 -20.60
N ILE A 601 13.87 17.77 -19.68
CA ILE A 601 13.79 16.33 -19.92
C ILE A 601 12.35 15.93 -20.28
N LEU A 602 11.37 16.36 -19.48
CA LEU A 602 9.96 16.02 -19.65
C LEU A 602 9.38 16.56 -20.97
N LYS A 603 9.78 17.76 -21.41
CA LYS A 603 9.38 18.32 -22.71
C LYS A 603 9.87 17.51 -23.91
N LYS A 604 10.99 16.80 -23.76
CA LYS A 604 11.62 16.00 -24.83
C LYS A 604 11.31 14.51 -24.71
N ALA A 605 10.74 14.08 -23.59
CA ALA A 605 10.44 12.69 -23.33
C ALA A 605 9.32 12.17 -24.25
N PRO A 606 9.41 10.92 -24.74
CA PRO A 606 8.28 10.29 -25.41
C PRO A 606 7.14 10.06 -24.41
N PRO A 607 5.89 9.83 -24.87
CA PRO A 607 4.76 9.57 -23.98
C PRO A 607 5.06 8.44 -22.99
N PHE A 608 4.73 8.65 -21.72
CA PHE A 608 4.98 7.73 -20.63
C PHE A 608 3.81 7.69 -19.65
N ASP A 609 3.61 6.55 -18.99
CA ASP A 609 2.50 6.30 -18.07
C ASP A 609 2.90 6.52 -16.61
N CYS A 610 4.18 6.26 -16.31
CA CYS A 610 4.73 6.35 -14.97
C CYS A 610 6.02 7.17 -14.91
N PHE A 611 6.08 8.04 -13.91
CA PHE A 611 7.27 8.79 -13.55
C PHE A 611 7.88 8.21 -12.29
N ILE A 612 9.20 7.98 -12.29
CA ILE A 612 9.92 7.53 -11.09
C ILE A 612 11.05 8.49 -10.71
N CYS A 613 11.29 8.63 -9.41
CA CYS A 613 12.44 9.35 -8.88
C CYS A 613 13.10 8.54 -7.77
N MET A 614 14.40 8.25 -7.91
CA MET A 614 15.16 7.40 -6.98
C MET A 614 15.81 8.16 -5.83
N ASP A 615 15.52 9.46 -5.72
CA ASP A 615 16.01 10.36 -4.68
C ASP A 615 14.85 11.18 -4.07
N ALA A 616 15.13 11.83 -2.94
CA ALA A 616 14.15 12.54 -2.11
C ALA A 616 13.41 13.69 -2.81
N PHE A 617 13.88 14.14 -3.99
CA PHE A 617 13.28 15.28 -4.68
C PHE A 617 12.07 14.91 -5.54
N GLY A 618 11.72 13.63 -5.61
CA GLY A 618 10.64 13.15 -6.47
C GLY A 618 9.27 13.76 -6.15
N SER A 619 8.92 13.92 -4.87
CA SER A 619 7.63 14.52 -4.48
C SER A 619 7.48 15.96 -4.98
N TYR A 620 8.56 16.74 -4.92
CA TYR A 620 8.60 18.11 -5.46
C TYR A 620 8.40 18.11 -6.98
N ILE A 621 9.11 17.25 -7.69
CA ILE A 621 8.99 17.12 -9.15
C ILE A 621 7.57 16.74 -9.54
N ALA A 622 6.97 15.75 -8.87
CA ALA A 622 5.60 15.31 -9.14
C ALA A 622 4.59 16.45 -8.97
N MET A 623 4.76 17.26 -7.91
CA MET A 623 3.95 18.46 -7.68
C MET A 623 4.11 19.48 -8.81
N LYS A 624 5.36 19.81 -9.17
CA LYS A 624 5.67 20.79 -10.21
C LYS A 624 5.24 20.36 -11.62
N MET A 625 5.31 19.06 -11.92
CA MET A 625 4.76 18.48 -13.16
C MET A 625 3.28 18.79 -13.33
N LYS A 626 2.50 18.65 -12.25
CA LYS A 626 1.08 19.00 -12.26
C LYS A 626 0.87 20.51 -12.38
N GLU A 627 1.57 21.29 -11.55
CA GLU A 627 1.35 22.74 -11.44
C GLU A 627 1.79 23.53 -12.68
N GLU A 628 2.91 23.17 -13.30
CA GLU A 628 3.49 23.95 -14.40
C GLU A 628 3.32 23.30 -15.78
N LEU A 629 3.15 21.99 -15.86
CA LEU A 629 3.00 21.27 -17.13
C LEU A 629 1.62 20.64 -17.31
N GLY A 630 0.76 20.63 -16.28
CA GLY A 630 -0.54 19.96 -16.34
C GLY A 630 -0.44 18.44 -16.46
N MET A 631 0.71 17.84 -16.15
CA MET A 631 0.96 16.40 -16.28
C MET A 631 0.70 15.69 -14.95
N THR A 632 -0.06 14.60 -14.96
CA THR A 632 -0.31 13.76 -13.78
C THR A 632 -0.12 12.27 -14.08
N PRO A 633 1.08 11.83 -14.51
CA PRO A 633 1.39 10.42 -14.62
C PRO A 633 1.34 9.76 -13.23
N VAL A 634 1.32 8.43 -13.19
CA VAL A 634 1.48 7.73 -11.92
C VAL A 634 2.92 7.92 -11.44
N CYS A 635 3.10 8.58 -10.29
CA CYS A 635 4.41 8.88 -9.74
C CYS A 635 4.79 7.90 -8.62
N PHE A 636 5.99 7.32 -8.70
CA PHE A 636 6.64 6.64 -7.59
C PHE A 636 7.91 7.38 -7.22
N VAL A 637 8.11 7.69 -5.95
CA VAL A 637 9.21 8.53 -5.50
C VAL A 637 9.84 7.97 -4.24
N PHE A 638 11.14 8.19 -4.08
CA PHE A 638 11.84 7.83 -2.86
C PHE A 638 11.76 8.96 -1.83
N ASP A 639 11.77 8.57 -0.56
CA ASP A 639 11.82 9.40 0.64
C ASP A 639 10.63 10.35 0.85
N LYS A 640 10.21 10.41 2.12
CA LYS A 640 9.18 11.35 2.58
C LYS A 640 9.83 12.71 2.76
N THR A 641 9.28 13.74 2.12
CA THR A 641 9.70 15.14 2.28
C THR A 641 8.50 16.03 2.60
N GLU A 642 8.75 17.29 2.91
CA GLU A 642 7.73 18.33 3.09
C GLU A 642 6.81 18.50 1.87
N TYR A 643 7.27 18.08 0.68
CA TYR A 643 6.49 18.14 -0.56
C TYR A 643 5.58 16.93 -0.80
N SER A 644 5.69 15.87 0.01
CA SER A 644 4.96 14.61 -0.23
C SER A 644 3.45 14.71 0.02
N ALA A 645 3.00 15.58 0.94
CA ALA A 645 1.63 15.59 1.44
C ALA A 645 0.58 15.81 0.33
N LYS A 646 0.75 16.87 -0.48
CA LYS A 646 -0.22 17.25 -1.52
C LYS A 646 -0.32 16.23 -2.66
N PRO A 647 0.79 15.75 -3.26
CA PRO A 647 0.75 14.71 -4.29
C PRO A 647 0.15 13.38 -3.82
N LEU A 648 0.38 12.99 -2.55
CA LEU A 648 -0.23 11.80 -1.94
C LEU A 648 -1.75 11.96 -1.77
N ALA A 649 -2.21 13.11 -1.27
CA ALA A 649 -3.63 13.40 -1.06
C ALA A 649 -4.41 13.40 -2.40
N ASP A 650 -3.82 14.01 -3.42
CA ASP A 650 -4.36 14.04 -4.78
C ASP A 650 -4.35 12.65 -5.46
N GLY A 651 -3.58 11.69 -4.93
CA GLY A 651 -3.61 10.29 -5.33
C GLY A 651 -2.79 9.92 -6.57
N TYR A 652 -1.95 10.83 -7.08
CA TYR A 652 -1.09 10.56 -8.23
C TYR A 652 0.35 10.20 -7.85
N THR A 653 0.71 10.21 -6.56
CA THR A 653 2.05 9.82 -6.09
C THR A 653 1.98 8.72 -5.03
N THR A 654 3.00 7.86 -5.01
CA THR A 654 3.31 6.89 -3.96
C THR A 654 4.77 7.07 -3.54
N VAL A 655 5.05 7.07 -2.24
CA VAL A 655 6.39 7.28 -1.68
C VAL A 655 6.90 5.98 -1.08
N LEU A 656 8.10 5.55 -1.44
CA LEU A 656 8.84 4.54 -0.69
C LEU A 656 9.79 5.24 0.28
N ALA A 657 9.44 5.24 1.56
CA ALA A 657 10.15 5.97 2.60
C ALA A 657 11.13 5.10 3.37
N GLN A 658 12.23 5.72 3.82
CA GLN A 658 13.23 5.15 4.71
C GLN A 658 12.95 5.52 6.18
N ARG A 659 13.85 5.12 7.10
CA ARG A 659 13.71 5.36 8.55
C ARG A 659 14.85 6.23 9.12
N PRO A 660 14.95 7.51 8.73
CA PRO A 660 16.06 8.39 9.13
C PRO A 660 16.19 8.57 10.64
N ARG A 661 15.07 8.59 11.38
CA ARG A 661 15.09 8.66 12.84
C ARG A 661 15.81 7.48 13.50
N LEU A 662 15.60 6.28 12.95
CA LEU A 662 16.25 5.06 13.46
C LEU A 662 17.76 5.08 13.22
N TRP A 663 18.24 5.70 12.14
CA TRP A 663 19.67 5.85 11.89
C TRP A 663 20.37 6.64 12.99
N GLY A 664 19.75 7.73 13.45
CA GLY A 664 20.29 8.54 14.54
C GLY A 664 20.35 7.78 15.86
N GLU A 665 19.25 7.09 16.20
CA GLU A 665 19.16 6.30 17.43
C GLU A 665 20.22 5.19 17.45
N LEU A 666 20.28 4.39 16.38
CA LEU A 666 21.24 3.29 16.27
C LEU A 666 22.68 3.79 16.23
N SER A 667 22.98 4.90 15.55
CA SER A 667 24.35 5.45 15.50
C SER A 667 24.89 5.71 16.90
N VAL A 668 24.12 6.40 17.75
CA VAL A 668 24.52 6.70 19.14
C VAL A 668 24.64 5.41 19.97
N ARG A 669 23.70 4.48 19.81
CA ARG A 669 23.71 3.19 20.54
C ARG A 669 24.93 2.35 20.17
N ARG A 670 25.22 2.17 18.88
CA ARG A 670 26.35 1.36 18.38
C ARG A 670 27.69 1.97 18.77
N LEU A 671 27.84 3.29 18.69
CA LEU A 671 29.05 3.97 19.18
C LEU A 671 29.25 3.75 20.68
N ASN A 672 28.18 3.84 21.48
CA ASN A 672 28.27 3.57 22.91
C ASN A 672 28.64 2.10 23.21
N GLU A 673 28.11 1.15 22.44
CA GLU A 673 28.46 -0.28 22.55
C GLU A 673 29.94 -0.53 22.23
N LEU A 674 30.43 0.03 21.13
CA LEU A 674 31.83 -0.07 20.71
C LEU A 674 32.79 0.52 21.75
N CYS A 675 32.47 1.69 22.31
CA CYS A 675 33.26 2.32 23.37
C CYS A 675 33.22 1.55 24.70
N ASN A 676 32.25 0.64 24.86
CA ASN A 676 32.17 -0.29 25.99
C ASN A 676 32.76 -1.67 25.67
N GLY A 677 33.48 -1.81 24.55
CA GLY A 677 34.18 -3.04 24.17
C GLY A 677 33.27 -4.13 23.59
N LYS A 678 32.03 -3.79 23.20
CA LYS A 678 31.13 -4.73 22.51
C LYS A 678 31.38 -4.70 21.00
N THR A 679 31.05 -5.80 20.33
CA THR A 679 31.03 -5.91 18.87
C THR A 679 29.64 -5.57 18.33
N ILE A 680 29.58 -4.91 17.18
CA ILE A 680 28.33 -4.59 16.47
C ILE A 680 28.26 -5.35 15.12
N GLN A 681 27.09 -5.33 14.48
CA GLN A 681 26.93 -5.87 13.13
C GLN A 681 27.65 -4.97 12.11
N ASP A 682 28.24 -5.57 11.08
CA ASP A 682 28.89 -4.81 10.00
C ASP A 682 27.87 -3.98 9.19
N LYS A 683 26.68 -4.53 8.94
CA LYS A 683 25.57 -3.85 8.28
C LYS A 683 24.26 -4.12 9.00
N GLU A 684 23.52 -3.06 9.32
CA GLU A 684 22.21 -3.11 9.98
C GLU A 684 21.16 -2.47 9.07
N ASP A 685 20.27 -3.29 8.49
CA ASP A 685 19.19 -2.86 7.59
C ASP A 685 18.02 -2.26 8.38
N THR A 686 17.68 -1.01 8.11
CA THR A 686 16.51 -0.34 8.70
C THR A 686 15.21 -0.54 7.91
N GLY A 687 15.29 -1.07 6.69
CA GLY A 687 14.16 -1.33 5.81
C GLY A 687 13.43 -0.07 5.31
N THR A 688 12.40 -0.31 4.50
CA THR A 688 11.54 0.72 3.88
C THR A 688 10.06 0.48 4.15
N TYR A 689 9.23 1.49 3.95
CA TYR A 689 7.78 1.38 4.00
C TYR A 689 7.10 2.25 2.94
N GLU A 690 5.94 1.80 2.45
CA GLU A 690 5.15 2.51 1.45
C GLU A 690 4.22 3.54 2.12
N ILE A 691 4.21 4.76 1.58
CA ILE A 691 3.22 5.78 1.88
C ILE A 691 2.40 6.04 0.61
N ASN A 692 1.08 5.89 0.72
CA ASN A 692 0.12 6.14 -0.35
C ASN A 692 -1.11 6.90 0.21
N LYS A 693 -2.07 7.22 -0.67
CA LYS A 693 -3.28 7.96 -0.28
C LYS A 693 -4.05 7.31 0.88
N GLY A 694 -4.06 5.99 0.97
CA GLY A 694 -4.81 5.24 1.98
C GLY A 694 -4.19 5.31 3.38
N ASN A 695 -2.86 5.46 3.49
CA ASN A 695 -2.15 5.41 4.77
C ASN A 695 -1.37 6.71 5.12
N MET A 696 -1.39 7.73 4.26
CA MET A 696 -0.55 8.93 4.45
C MET A 696 -0.74 9.64 5.79
N LYS A 697 -1.96 9.64 6.35
CA LYS A 697 -2.28 10.28 7.64
C LYS A 697 -1.53 9.66 8.83
N VAL A 698 -1.00 8.44 8.67
CA VAL A 698 -0.17 7.79 9.69
C VAL A 698 1.24 8.42 9.74
N PHE A 699 1.76 8.82 8.58
CA PHE A 699 3.18 9.20 8.42
C PHE A 699 3.39 10.71 8.20
N ILE A 700 2.35 11.41 7.81
CA ILE A 700 2.31 12.85 7.57
C ILE A 700 1.20 13.40 8.47
N LYS A 701 1.61 14.13 9.51
CA LYS A 701 0.68 14.85 10.38
C LYS A 701 0.29 16.15 9.69
N ASP A 702 -0.99 16.51 9.80
CA ASP A 702 -1.58 17.73 9.24
C ASP A 702 -0.96 19.02 9.83
#